data_AF-A0A3E0GXR4-F1
#
_entry.id   AF-A0A3E0GXR4-F1
#
_cell.length_a   1.000
_cell.length_b   1.000
_cell.length_c   1.000
_cell.angle_alpha   90.00
_cell.angle_beta   90.00
_cell.angle_gamma   90.00
#
_symmetry.space_group_name_H-M   'P 1'
#
loop_
_entity.id
_entity.type
_entity.pdbx_description
1 polymer ?
#
loop_
_entity_poly.entity_id
_entity_poly.type
_entity_poly.pdbx_seq_one_letter_code
_entity_poly.pdbx_strand_id
1 'polypeptide(L)'
;MVRFTRILRHTTVLATGAALAVAGAVAAPAVSAATATGGSGAALPYVELQAENSATNGTVIGPSYTQGQLADEASYRKAVTLQGTGKYVTFTTPVATNSIDFRYSIPDTGSGSVYTAPLSLYVNGAKQNDFTLTNAYSWFYGSYPFTNTPGSNPHHFYDETHRLFTTTYPAGTTFTLQVDSEDTASSYTIDFADFEQVGPAASQPAGSVSVTSEGADPSGGADATGAFNAAISAAGAGGTVWIPPGTYNIPGHIAVNNVTIAGAGMWYSTVTGAAPGFYGNSAPSPSAGVHLQNFAIFGDVQDRCDSCQVNGIGGALSNSGVSNVWIDHMKVGAWMDGPMSGLTFSGMRIRDTTADGVNFHGGVTGSTVTNSDIRNTGDDGIATWADSGIGADANDTISNNTVQLQMLANGIAIYGGHDNTVSGNLVQDSGITQGGGIHVGQRFTSTPVGTTTIQNNTLIRNGSLDPNWQFGVGSLWFDGSQGAIAGPINVTNALIEQSPYEAIQWVEGTVSGVNLNNVTIAGAGTFALQEQTGGTASATNVVATGVAQNPPSYSCEGGGFTIADNGGNSGITPTQCAGDNPTPVFPPYPPSGVTASPSALNFGAVATGSTSPAQSVTVSNPTNAAASVSSISINGDFAQTNTCGSSIPANGSCTVGVTFKPTATGSRTGTLTVNAGGVTNTVGLSGTGTAPGPVLGSNPASLSFAGTVVGSTATAQTVTVTNTGTTTATVSGVSITGDFSQTNNCTTIAVGGSCAVTVSFKPTTGGTRAGTVTITSNANNNPSSIALSGLGIDSSTNIAAGRPASASSSNGQFAPANLTDADASTYWESANGSFPQWAQVDLGQNYGVGKVILKLPPSTAWGARTETLSVLGSTDGSTFATVVGSAGYTFDPNANNNTVTITFPAATARYVRVNITANTGWPAGQLSDFEVFPSGGGSPATLTAAPSSLTFASQAVNTTSGAQTVTLTNSGTAAAAISGITTSGDFRQTNACGASVAAGASCTVSLTFTPAASGTRTGTLTVTSNAGNSPTTVALTGTGAGGNTNLAAGKPTSESSHTQNYGSGNATDGDQSTYWESANNAFPQWVQVDLGATTGVSRVVLQLPAAWGARSQTLSLSGSTDGSTFTTLVGSASYTFDPAGNNSVTITFPAASTRYVRVNITANTGWPAGQVSELQVWNT
;
A
#
# COMPACT_ATOMS: atom_id res chain seq x y z
N MET A 1 -66.35 -5.33 -8.43
CA MET A 1 -67.32 -5.88 -9.39
C MET A 1 -66.56 -6.41 -10.61
N VAL A 2 -66.62 -7.73 -10.81
CA VAL A 2 -66.72 -8.47 -12.08
C VAL A 2 -65.69 -8.20 -13.21
N ARG A 3 -64.90 -9.24 -13.49
CA ARG A 3 -64.14 -9.55 -14.74
C ARG A 3 -65.06 -9.74 -15.96
N PHE A 4 -64.44 -9.84 -17.15
CA PHE A 4 -64.88 -10.46 -18.45
C PHE A 4 -64.92 -9.41 -19.59
N THR A 5 -64.49 -9.60 -20.86
CA THR A 5 -64.08 -10.74 -21.74
C THR A 5 -63.45 -10.06 -22.99
N ARG A 6 -62.29 -10.44 -23.55
CA ARG A 6 -62.04 -11.49 -24.56
C ARG A 6 -62.83 -11.33 -25.87
N ILE A 7 -62.14 -11.31 -27.05
CA ILE A 7 -62.29 -12.25 -28.20
C ILE A 7 -61.80 -11.67 -29.57
N LEU A 8 -60.77 -12.33 -30.15
CA LEU A 8 -60.56 -12.81 -31.55
C LEU A 8 -60.63 -11.81 -32.74
N ARG A 9 -59.91 -11.95 -33.88
CA ARG A 9 -59.52 -13.14 -34.68
C ARG A 9 -58.65 -12.76 -35.92
N HIS A 10 -57.89 -13.74 -36.43
CA HIS A 10 -57.34 -13.98 -37.79
C HIS A 10 -55.93 -13.48 -38.23
N THR A 11 -54.99 -14.43 -38.23
CA THR A 11 -54.10 -14.93 -39.32
C THR A 11 -54.24 -14.26 -40.71
N THR A 12 -53.18 -14.00 -41.51
CA THR A 12 -52.10 -14.90 -41.97
C THR A 12 -50.90 -14.14 -42.58
N VAL A 13 -49.77 -14.84 -42.66
CA VAL A 13 -48.36 -14.46 -42.90
C VAL A 13 -47.95 -14.31 -44.39
N LEU A 14 -46.97 -13.42 -44.69
CA LEU A 14 -45.70 -13.62 -45.46
C LEU A 14 -45.17 -12.24 -45.92
N ALA A 15 -44.18 -11.62 -45.25
CA ALA A 15 -42.72 -11.84 -45.30
C ALA A 15 -42.00 -11.02 -46.39
N THR A 16 -41.29 -9.96 -45.96
CA THR A 16 -39.94 -9.52 -46.42
C THR A 16 -39.39 -8.50 -45.41
N GLY A 17 -38.11 -8.64 -45.07
CA GLY A 17 -37.53 -8.12 -43.82
C GLY A 17 -37.14 -6.64 -43.79
N ALA A 18 -37.10 -6.12 -42.56
CA ALA A 18 -36.12 -5.17 -42.07
C ALA A 18 -36.22 -5.16 -40.54
N ALA A 19 -35.11 -5.47 -39.86
CA ALA A 19 -35.02 -5.32 -38.43
C ALA A 19 -34.99 -3.82 -38.08
N LEU A 20 -35.97 -3.34 -37.32
CA LEU A 20 -35.83 -2.14 -36.50
C LEU A 20 -36.34 -2.45 -35.10
N ALA A 21 -35.39 -2.49 -34.16
CA ALA A 21 -35.62 -2.61 -32.74
C ALA A 21 -36.31 -1.35 -32.22
N VAL A 22 -37.49 -1.52 -31.59
CA VAL A 22 -38.12 -0.48 -30.78
C VAL A 22 -37.58 -0.65 -29.36
N ALA A 23 -36.64 0.22 -28.99
CA ALA A 23 -36.16 0.33 -27.61
C ALA A 23 -37.26 0.97 -26.74
N GLY A 24 -37.92 0.14 -25.92
CA GLY A 24 -38.66 0.63 -24.77
C GLY A 24 -37.66 1.01 -23.68
N ALA A 25 -37.45 2.31 -23.46
CA ALA A 25 -36.69 2.81 -22.34
C ALA A 25 -37.45 2.52 -21.04
N VAL A 26 -37.09 1.43 -20.37
CA VAL A 26 -37.43 1.21 -18.97
C VAL A 26 -36.52 2.16 -18.19
N ALA A 27 -37.09 3.23 -17.61
CA ALA A 27 -36.34 4.08 -16.68
C ALA A 27 -35.91 3.20 -15.50
N ALA A 28 -34.61 2.93 -15.41
CA ALA A 28 -34.03 2.32 -14.23
C ALA A 28 -34.31 3.22 -13.02
N PRO A 29 -34.62 2.67 -11.84
CA PRO A 29 -34.73 3.49 -10.64
C PRO A 29 -33.40 4.21 -10.43
N ALA A 30 -33.44 5.53 -10.23
CA ALA A 30 -32.27 6.28 -9.82
C ALA A 30 -31.74 5.67 -8.53
N VAL A 31 -30.60 4.99 -8.61
CA VAL A 31 -29.87 4.53 -7.42
C VAL A 31 -29.35 5.81 -6.77
N SER A 32 -29.90 6.21 -5.62
CA SER A 32 -29.30 7.30 -4.85
C SER A 32 -27.87 6.89 -4.50
N ALA A 33 -26.87 7.67 -4.91
CA ALA A 33 -25.50 7.47 -4.48
C ALA A 33 -25.47 7.40 -2.94
N ALA A 34 -24.73 6.43 -2.38
CA ALA A 34 -24.54 6.35 -0.93
C ALA A 34 -23.83 7.63 -0.46
N THR A 35 -24.32 8.27 0.59
CA THR A 35 -23.70 9.48 1.14
C THR A 35 -22.30 9.15 1.65
N ALA A 36 -21.32 10.01 1.36
CA ALA A 36 -19.97 9.84 1.86
C ALA A 36 -19.98 9.95 3.39
N THR A 37 -19.28 9.04 4.07
CA THR A 37 -19.25 9.02 5.54
C THR A 37 -18.00 9.67 6.11
N GLY A 38 -17.00 9.96 5.27
CA GLY A 38 -15.73 10.52 5.71
C GLY A 38 -14.96 9.63 6.69
N GLY A 39 -14.12 10.29 7.49
CA GLY A 39 -13.29 9.72 8.55
C GLY A 39 -13.72 10.17 9.92
N SER A 40 -13.42 9.36 10.93
CA SER A 40 -13.74 9.69 12.33
C SER A 40 -12.67 10.51 13.05
N GLY A 41 -11.48 10.64 12.44
CA GLY A 41 -10.30 11.17 13.12
C GLY A 41 -9.72 10.17 14.13
N ALA A 42 -8.98 10.70 15.10
CA ALA A 42 -8.29 9.92 16.12
C ALA A 42 -9.27 9.30 17.13
N ALA A 43 -8.94 8.11 17.62
CA ALA A 43 -9.62 7.51 18.77
C ALA A 43 -9.09 8.17 20.05
N LEU A 44 -9.78 9.23 20.49
CA LEU A 44 -9.39 10.04 21.64
C LEU A 44 -9.82 9.37 22.97
N PRO A 45 -8.97 9.38 24.02
CA PRO A 45 -9.31 8.82 25.33
C PRO A 45 -10.16 9.76 26.19
N TYR A 46 -10.48 10.95 25.69
CA TYR A 46 -11.19 12.01 26.40
C TYR A 46 -12.47 12.41 25.64
N VAL A 47 -13.36 13.12 26.34
CA VAL A 47 -14.54 13.76 25.75
C VAL A 47 -14.40 15.28 25.84
N GLU A 48 -14.52 15.95 24.70
CA GLU A 48 -14.53 17.41 24.60
C GLU A 48 -15.96 17.94 24.81
N LEU A 49 -16.10 18.98 25.63
CA LEU A 49 -17.35 19.70 25.87
C LEU A 49 -17.18 21.18 25.53
N GLN A 50 -17.99 21.66 24.60
CA GLN A 50 -18.00 23.05 24.13
C GLN A 50 -18.63 24.00 25.18
N ALA A 51 -18.00 25.13 25.46
CA ALA A 51 -18.39 26.05 26.54
C ALA A 51 -19.69 26.79 26.23
N GLU A 52 -19.91 27.20 24.99
CA GLU A 52 -21.13 27.87 24.52
C GLU A 52 -22.35 26.96 24.55
N ASN A 53 -22.11 25.65 24.66
CA ASN A 53 -23.12 24.63 24.86
C ASN A 53 -23.18 24.15 26.33
N SER A 54 -22.55 24.85 27.26
CA SER A 54 -22.55 24.52 28.69
C SER A 54 -23.33 25.56 29.48
N ALA A 55 -23.80 25.17 30.68
CA ALA A 55 -24.60 26.08 31.50
C ALA A 55 -23.77 27.31 31.90
N THR A 56 -24.22 28.51 31.52
CA THR A 56 -23.47 29.75 31.75
C THR A 56 -24.39 30.92 32.03
N ASN A 57 -23.88 31.90 32.80
CA ASN A 57 -24.44 33.24 32.91
C ASN A 57 -23.49 34.32 32.33
N GLY A 58 -22.43 33.88 31.65
CA GLY A 58 -21.51 34.69 30.84
C GLY A 58 -22.12 35.08 29.50
N THR A 59 -21.30 35.68 28.64
CA THR A 59 -21.70 36.10 27.30
C THR A 59 -21.21 35.10 26.28
N VAL A 60 -22.12 34.40 25.61
CA VAL A 60 -21.77 33.59 24.44
C VAL A 60 -21.37 34.52 23.30
N ILE A 61 -20.18 34.32 22.72
CA ILE A 61 -19.68 35.02 21.54
C ILE A 61 -19.70 34.09 20.32
N GLY A 62 -19.75 34.67 19.12
CA GLY A 62 -19.81 33.91 17.87
C GLY A 62 -21.22 33.39 17.49
N PRO A 63 -21.35 32.70 16.34
CA PRO A 63 -20.25 32.28 15.48
C PRO A 63 -19.68 33.43 14.64
N SER A 64 -18.37 33.44 14.40
CA SER A 64 -17.71 34.42 13.52
C SER A 64 -16.69 33.73 12.61
N TYR A 65 -16.57 34.20 11.37
CA TYR A 65 -15.45 33.87 10.47
C TYR A 65 -14.67 35.14 10.08
N THR A 66 -14.98 36.26 10.73
CA THR A 66 -14.25 37.51 10.54
C THR A 66 -12.94 37.41 11.30
N GLN A 67 -11.83 37.42 10.55
CA GLN A 67 -10.48 37.32 11.08
C GLN A 67 -10.23 38.32 12.22
N GLY A 68 -9.56 37.85 13.27
CA GLY A 68 -9.06 38.68 14.36
C GLY A 68 -10.11 38.99 15.43
N GLN A 69 -11.06 38.09 15.62
CA GLN A 69 -11.97 38.07 16.75
C GLN A 69 -11.65 36.85 17.64
N LEU A 70 -12.09 36.88 18.90
CA LEU A 70 -12.01 35.68 19.74
C LEU A 70 -12.87 34.54 19.17
N ALA A 71 -13.97 34.87 18.50
CA ALA A 71 -14.91 33.88 18.01
C ALA A 71 -14.41 33.12 16.76
N ASP A 72 -13.66 33.72 15.82
CA ASP A 72 -13.18 32.98 14.65
C ASP A 72 -12.12 31.93 14.99
N GLU A 73 -11.36 32.12 16.06
CA GLU A 73 -10.34 31.16 16.51
C GLU A 73 -10.81 30.14 17.53
N ALA A 74 -12.07 30.24 17.99
CA ALA A 74 -12.64 29.26 18.89
C ALA A 74 -13.07 27.99 18.12
N SER A 75 -13.06 26.85 18.79
CA SER A 75 -13.71 25.64 18.29
C SER A 75 -15.19 25.93 18.02
N TYR A 76 -15.73 25.39 16.94
CA TYR A 76 -17.09 25.71 16.49
C TYR A 76 -17.32 27.22 16.29
N ARG A 77 -16.25 28.00 16.18
CA ARG A 77 -16.25 29.46 16.04
C ARG A 77 -17.02 30.20 17.15
N LYS A 78 -17.18 29.60 18.34
CA LYS A 78 -17.95 30.16 19.46
C LYS A 78 -17.24 29.90 20.78
N ALA A 79 -17.49 30.77 21.75
CA ALA A 79 -16.93 30.63 23.09
C ALA A 79 -17.82 31.37 24.11
N VAL A 80 -17.46 31.29 25.39
CA VAL A 80 -18.12 32.04 26.48
C VAL A 80 -17.15 33.00 27.13
N THR A 81 -17.45 34.29 27.06
CA THR A 81 -16.70 35.33 27.78
C THR A 81 -17.33 35.60 29.16
N LEU A 82 -16.53 35.43 30.21
CA LEU A 82 -16.83 35.70 31.60
C LEU A 82 -16.23 37.06 31.97
N GLN A 83 -17.09 38.07 32.14
CA GLN A 83 -16.68 39.42 32.51
C GLN A 83 -17.42 39.89 33.77
N GLY A 84 -16.65 40.08 34.84
CA GLY A 84 -17.13 40.49 36.16
C GLY A 84 -17.36 39.32 37.13
N THR A 85 -17.26 39.60 38.42
CA THR A 85 -17.40 38.61 39.50
C THR A 85 -18.76 37.89 39.46
N GLY A 86 -18.75 36.58 39.68
CA GLY A 86 -19.91 35.69 39.65
C GLY A 86 -20.30 35.18 38.26
N LYS A 87 -19.54 35.53 37.21
CA LYS A 87 -19.71 34.95 35.87
C LYS A 87 -19.05 33.58 35.80
N TYR A 88 -19.76 32.62 35.22
CA TYR A 88 -19.29 31.23 35.17
C TYR A 88 -19.69 30.50 33.88
N VAL A 89 -18.98 29.41 33.61
CA VAL A 89 -19.42 28.29 32.75
C VAL A 89 -19.30 26.98 33.53
N THR A 90 -20.32 26.14 33.45
CA THR A 90 -20.40 24.84 34.14
C THR A 90 -20.52 23.72 33.13
N PHE A 91 -19.47 22.90 33.05
CA PHE A 91 -19.43 21.65 32.30
C PHE A 91 -20.00 20.52 33.14
N THR A 92 -20.82 19.65 32.54
CA THR A 92 -21.32 18.42 33.18
C THR A 92 -20.76 17.22 32.44
N THR A 93 -19.91 16.43 33.09
CA THR A 93 -19.14 15.40 32.38
C THR A 93 -20.01 14.21 32.02
N PRO A 94 -19.98 13.70 30.77
CA PRO A 94 -20.78 12.54 30.38
C PRO A 94 -20.12 11.21 30.76
N VAL A 95 -18.86 11.24 31.17
CA VAL A 95 -18.03 10.10 31.51
C VAL A 95 -17.45 10.28 32.92
N ALA A 96 -17.02 9.17 33.52
CA ALA A 96 -16.12 9.26 34.66
C ALA A 96 -14.80 9.90 34.21
N THR A 97 -14.22 10.74 35.05
CA THR A 97 -13.00 11.48 34.72
C THR A 97 -12.18 11.79 35.97
N ASN A 98 -10.87 11.90 35.81
CA ASN A 98 -9.96 12.41 36.83
C ASN A 98 -9.05 13.50 36.27
N SER A 99 -9.38 14.11 35.14
CA SER A 99 -8.65 15.24 34.61
C SER A 99 -9.60 16.29 34.03
N ILE A 100 -9.09 17.49 33.89
CA ILE A 100 -9.68 18.53 33.04
C ILE A 100 -8.54 19.19 32.28
N ASP A 101 -8.81 19.51 31.03
CA ASP A 101 -7.96 20.35 30.21
C ASP A 101 -8.87 21.30 29.43
N PHE A 102 -8.67 22.61 29.50
CA PHE A 102 -9.58 23.56 28.88
C PHE A 102 -8.84 24.65 28.13
N ARG A 103 -9.42 25.03 27.00
CA ARG A 103 -8.92 26.09 26.13
C ARG A 103 -9.51 27.43 26.52
N TYR A 104 -8.65 28.42 26.68
CA TYR A 104 -9.01 29.72 27.23
C TYR A 104 -8.27 30.87 26.53
N SER A 105 -8.77 32.08 26.72
CA SER A 105 -8.07 33.32 26.38
C SER A 105 -8.27 34.34 27.50
N ILE A 106 -7.19 34.98 27.94
CA ILE A 106 -7.22 36.19 28.78
C ILE A 106 -6.65 37.37 27.97
N PRO A 107 -7.13 38.61 28.16
CA PRO A 107 -6.67 39.75 27.38
C PRO A 107 -5.16 39.98 27.48
N ASP A 108 -4.52 40.36 26.38
CA ASP A 108 -3.14 40.80 26.41
C ASP A 108 -2.99 42.16 27.12
N THR A 109 -1.76 42.49 27.51
CA THR A 109 -1.40 43.80 28.03
C THR A 109 -1.11 44.77 26.90
N GLY A 110 -1.26 46.08 27.14
CA GLY A 110 -0.95 47.10 26.13
C GLY A 110 0.51 47.12 25.66
N SER A 111 1.42 46.40 26.32
CA SER A 111 2.83 46.26 25.96
C SER A 111 3.23 44.85 25.51
N GLY A 112 2.31 43.86 25.48
CA GLY A 112 2.63 42.47 25.15
C GLY A 112 3.43 41.76 26.25
N SER A 113 3.43 42.31 27.47
CA SER A 113 4.11 41.73 28.61
C SER A 113 3.36 40.52 29.13
N VAL A 114 4.11 39.45 29.40
CA VAL A 114 3.58 38.21 30.01
C VAL A 114 3.10 38.48 31.43
N TYR A 115 1.92 37.96 31.76
CA TYR A 115 1.38 37.95 33.11
C TYR A 115 0.55 36.69 33.35
N THR A 116 0.25 36.41 34.61
CA THR A 116 -0.65 35.34 35.00
C THR A 116 -1.88 35.88 35.72
N ALA A 117 -3.01 35.17 35.56
CA ALA A 117 -4.26 35.48 36.23
C ALA A 117 -4.91 34.20 36.78
N PRO A 118 -5.42 34.20 38.02
CA PRO A 118 -6.13 33.04 38.52
C PRO A 118 -7.51 32.92 37.86
N LEU A 119 -8.04 31.70 37.79
CA LEU A 119 -9.43 31.42 37.49
C LEU A 119 -9.97 30.34 38.43
N SER A 120 -11.03 30.65 39.16
CA SER A 120 -11.57 29.75 40.17
C SER A 120 -12.24 28.50 39.56
N LEU A 121 -11.97 27.33 40.16
CA LEU A 121 -12.58 26.06 39.81
C LEU A 121 -13.48 25.56 40.96
N TYR A 122 -14.68 25.09 40.62
CA TYR A 122 -15.56 24.37 41.54
C TYR A 122 -15.92 22.99 40.97
N VAL A 123 -15.88 21.96 41.81
CA VAL A 123 -16.34 20.61 41.46
C VAL A 123 -17.53 20.25 42.34
N ASN A 124 -18.68 19.98 41.73
CA ASN A 124 -19.98 19.83 42.43
C ASN A 124 -20.28 20.97 43.41
N GLY A 125 -19.94 22.20 43.03
CA GLY A 125 -20.11 23.40 43.86
C GLY A 125 -19.10 23.57 44.99
N ALA A 126 -18.15 22.65 45.17
CA ALA A 126 -17.05 22.79 46.14
C ALA A 126 -15.82 23.43 45.49
N LYS A 127 -15.34 24.55 46.05
CA LYS A 127 -14.16 25.27 45.55
C LYS A 127 -12.91 24.38 45.61
N GLN A 128 -12.15 24.39 44.52
CA GLN A 128 -10.85 23.76 44.37
C GLN A 128 -9.76 24.84 44.37
N ASN A 129 -8.49 24.44 44.27
CA ASN A 129 -7.42 25.39 43.96
C ASN A 129 -7.68 26.02 42.58
N ASP A 130 -7.42 27.31 42.46
CA ASP A 130 -7.62 28.04 41.21
C ASP A 130 -6.64 27.58 40.13
N PHE A 131 -6.99 27.75 38.86
CA PHE A 131 -6.04 27.63 37.76
C PHE A 131 -5.18 28.88 37.69
N THR A 132 -3.94 28.74 37.19
CA THR A 132 -3.10 29.88 36.83
C THR A 132 -3.07 29.96 35.31
N LEU A 133 -3.75 30.97 34.77
CA LEU A 133 -3.79 31.25 33.33
C LEU A 133 -2.67 32.21 32.96
N THR A 134 -2.26 32.22 31.69
CA THR A 134 -1.21 33.08 31.15
C THR A 134 -1.57 33.60 29.76
N ASN A 135 -1.00 34.74 29.37
CA ASN A 135 -1.02 35.23 27.98
C ASN A 135 0.29 34.90 27.23
N ALA A 136 1.23 34.17 27.84
CA ALA A 136 2.57 33.94 27.29
C ALA A 136 2.58 33.31 25.89
N TYR A 137 1.66 32.38 25.64
CA TYR A 137 1.62 31.53 24.45
C TYR A 137 0.47 31.92 23.50
N SER A 138 -0.17 33.06 23.74
CA SER A 138 -1.28 33.58 22.96
C SER A 138 -1.04 35.04 22.58
N TRP A 139 -1.92 35.59 21.73
CA TRP A 139 -1.88 36.96 21.22
C TRP A 139 -0.66 37.27 20.34
N PHE A 140 -0.81 36.92 19.08
CA PHE A 140 0.08 37.30 17.99
C PHE A 140 -0.55 38.42 17.16
N TYR A 141 0.27 39.17 16.42
CA TYR A 141 -0.13 40.39 15.74
C TYR A 141 0.55 40.53 14.37
N GLY A 142 -0.13 41.24 13.47
CA GLY A 142 0.39 41.63 12.17
C GLY A 142 0.18 40.59 11.07
N SER A 143 0.86 40.82 9.94
CA SER A 143 0.97 39.86 8.85
C SER A 143 2.16 38.94 9.08
N TYR A 144 2.14 37.73 8.50
CA TYR A 144 3.28 36.83 8.54
C TYR A 144 4.60 37.50 8.04
N PRO A 145 5.74 37.34 8.73
CA PRO A 145 5.93 36.60 9.99
C PRO A 145 5.29 37.33 11.19
N PHE A 146 4.55 36.58 11.99
CA PHE A 146 3.79 37.11 13.13
C PHE A 146 4.71 37.54 14.29
N THR A 147 4.24 38.48 15.10
CA THR A 147 4.95 38.95 16.30
C THR A 147 4.04 38.91 17.52
N ASN A 148 4.60 38.74 18.71
CA ASN A 148 3.89 38.91 19.98
C ASN A 148 3.93 40.36 20.50
N THR A 149 4.23 41.33 19.63
CA THR A 149 4.20 42.76 19.97
C THR A 149 2.85 43.35 19.58
N PRO A 150 2.08 43.94 20.52
CA PRO A 150 0.75 44.45 20.25
C PRO A 150 0.68 45.40 19.05
N GLY A 151 -0.28 45.13 18.15
CA GLY A 151 -0.43 45.84 16.89
C GLY A 151 -1.78 45.59 16.22
N SER A 152 -1.84 45.84 14.90
CA SER A 152 -3.01 45.51 14.08
C SER A 152 -3.14 44.00 13.86
N ASN A 153 -4.36 43.54 13.56
CA ASN A 153 -4.67 42.14 13.23
C ASN A 153 -4.23 41.16 14.33
N PRO A 154 -4.76 41.28 15.55
CA PRO A 154 -4.48 40.31 16.60
C PRO A 154 -5.05 38.94 16.21
N HIS A 155 -4.39 37.86 16.61
CA HIS A 155 -4.74 36.47 16.32
C HIS A 155 -4.01 35.51 17.29
N HIS A 156 -4.18 34.20 17.13
CA HIS A 156 -3.66 33.15 18.01
C HIS A 156 -4.03 33.43 19.48
N PHE A 157 -5.32 33.68 19.74
CA PHE A 157 -5.81 34.26 21.00
C PHE A 157 -5.84 33.30 22.18
N TYR A 158 -5.79 32.00 21.93
CA TYR A 158 -6.09 30.98 22.92
C TYR A 158 -4.86 30.17 23.28
N ASP A 159 -4.90 29.63 24.49
CA ASP A 159 -3.96 28.71 25.10
C ASP A 159 -4.72 27.63 25.87
N GLU A 160 -4.06 26.57 26.28
CA GLU A 160 -4.65 25.47 27.04
C GLU A 160 -4.04 25.29 28.43
N THR A 161 -4.85 24.83 29.38
CA THR A 161 -4.35 24.48 30.71
C THR A 161 -5.04 23.24 31.25
N HIS A 162 -4.24 22.39 31.91
CA HIS A 162 -4.66 21.06 32.31
C HIS A 162 -4.38 20.76 33.78
N ARG A 163 -5.15 19.82 34.33
CA ARG A 163 -4.99 19.33 35.70
C ARG A 163 -5.42 17.87 35.82
N LEU A 164 -4.54 17.05 36.36
CA LEU A 164 -4.88 15.72 36.86
C LEU A 164 -5.30 15.79 38.33
N PHE A 165 -6.46 15.24 38.65
CA PHE A 165 -6.98 15.14 40.01
C PHE A 165 -6.57 13.81 40.66
N THR A 166 -6.41 13.82 41.98
CA THR A 166 -6.20 12.59 42.77
C THR A 166 -7.47 11.74 42.93
N THR A 167 -8.62 12.30 42.56
CA THR A 167 -9.94 11.69 42.68
C THR A 167 -10.53 11.44 41.29
N THR A 168 -11.05 10.25 41.06
CA THR A 168 -11.95 9.97 39.93
C THR A 168 -13.37 10.38 40.28
N TYR A 169 -13.92 11.30 39.50
CA TYR A 169 -15.29 11.75 39.56
C TYR A 169 -16.18 10.92 38.64
N PRO A 170 -17.39 10.52 39.06
CA PRO A 170 -18.33 9.81 38.20
C PRO A 170 -18.93 10.72 37.12
N ALA A 171 -19.48 10.13 36.06
CA ALA A 171 -20.32 10.84 35.10
C ALA A 171 -21.47 11.61 35.78
N GLY A 172 -21.80 12.79 35.25
CA GLY A 172 -22.76 13.73 35.83
C GLY A 172 -22.14 14.73 36.82
N THR A 173 -20.83 14.63 37.09
CA THR A 173 -20.11 15.61 37.92
C THR A 173 -20.04 16.95 37.19
N THR A 174 -20.26 18.05 37.93
CA THR A 174 -20.18 19.41 37.38
C THR A 174 -18.83 20.05 37.69
N PHE A 175 -18.15 20.60 36.68
CA PHE A 175 -16.93 21.39 36.78
C PHE A 175 -17.27 22.82 36.36
N THR A 176 -17.15 23.77 37.29
CA THR A 176 -17.49 25.18 37.04
C THR A 176 -16.23 26.02 37.07
N LEU A 177 -15.97 26.71 35.97
CA LEU A 177 -14.99 27.79 35.89
C LEU A 177 -15.73 29.11 36.16
N GLN A 178 -15.31 29.85 37.18
CA GLN A 178 -16.01 31.05 37.65
C GLN A 178 -15.01 32.17 37.96
N VAL A 179 -15.42 33.40 37.67
CA VAL A 179 -14.69 34.61 38.08
C VAL A 179 -15.12 34.98 39.49
N ASP A 180 -14.26 34.74 40.48
CA ASP A 180 -14.41 35.19 41.86
C ASP A 180 -13.74 36.55 42.08
N SER A 181 -13.50 36.95 43.34
CA SER A 181 -12.93 38.25 43.69
C SER A 181 -11.41 38.35 43.52
N GLU A 182 -10.75 37.20 43.55
CA GLU A 182 -9.32 36.97 43.41
C GLU A 182 -8.90 36.84 41.95
N ASP A 183 -9.85 36.60 41.05
CA ASP A 183 -9.65 36.44 39.61
C ASP A 183 -9.47 37.82 38.95
N THR A 184 -8.22 38.12 38.56
CA THR A 184 -7.76 39.49 38.25
C THR A 184 -7.80 39.89 36.78
N ALA A 185 -8.00 38.98 35.82
CA ALA A 185 -8.09 39.35 34.41
C ALA A 185 -9.38 40.13 34.14
N SER A 186 -9.33 41.08 33.20
CA SER A 186 -10.50 41.92 32.87
C SER A 186 -11.64 41.14 32.19
N SER A 187 -11.32 39.98 31.61
CA SER A 187 -12.28 38.98 31.13
C SER A 187 -11.58 37.63 30.96
N TYR A 188 -12.37 36.55 30.92
CA TYR A 188 -11.91 35.20 30.63
C TYR A 188 -12.79 34.61 29.53
N THR A 189 -12.22 34.23 28.40
CA THR A 189 -12.98 33.57 27.34
C THR A 189 -12.67 32.08 27.36
N ILE A 190 -13.68 31.24 27.54
CA ILE A 190 -13.56 29.78 27.60
C ILE A 190 -14.16 29.19 26.33
N ASP A 191 -13.38 28.35 25.63
CA ASP A 191 -13.76 27.73 24.36
C ASP A 191 -14.38 26.34 24.60
N PHE A 192 -13.60 25.38 25.09
CA PHE A 192 -14.06 24.04 25.44
C PHE A 192 -13.29 23.46 26.64
N ALA A 193 -13.73 22.31 27.13
CA ALA A 193 -12.99 21.50 28.11
C ALA A 193 -13.03 19.99 27.77
N ASP A 194 -11.85 19.36 27.80
CA ASP A 194 -11.61 17.94 27.68
C ASP A 194 -11.61 17.25 29.04
N PHE A 195 -12.30 16.11 29.11
CA PHE A 195 -12.37 15.27 30.30
C PHE A 195 -11.90 13.85 29.99
N GLU A 196 -10.78 13.45 30.59
CA GLU A 196 -10.17 12.13 30.41
C GLU A 196 -10.27 11.29 31.69
N GLN A 197 -10.42 9.98 31.53
CA GLN A 197 -10.17 9.04 32.62
C GLN A 197 -8.74 8.52 32.48
N VAL A 198 -7.78 9.25 33.03
CA VAL A 198 -6.36 8.92 32.98
C VAL A 198 -6.10 7.68 33.84
N GLY A 199 -5.53 6.64 33.22
CA GLY A 199 -5.11 5.42 33.90
C GLY A 199 -3.93 5.67 34.84
N PRO A 200 -3.62 4.75 35.77
CA PRO A 200 -2.50 4.93 36.70
C PRO A 200 -1.15 5.05 35.97
N ALA A 201 -0.21 5.75 36.59
CA ALA A 201 1.17 5.87 36.11
C ALA A 201 1.79 4.49 35.85
N ALA A 202 2.44 4.34 34.70
CA ALA A 202 3.15 3.10 34.36
C ALA A 202 4.34 2.88 35.29
N SER A 203 4.66 1.61 35.55
CA SER A 203 5.83 1.21 36.32
C SER A 203 7.08 1.13 35.46
N GLN A 204 8.25 1.37 36.07
CA GLN A 204 9.54 1.22 35.41
C GLN A 204 9.69 -0.16 34.73
N PRO A 205 10.01 -0.23 33.43
CA PRO A 205 10.30 -1.47 32.74
C PRO A 205 11.51 -2.19 33.33
N ALA A 206 11.45 -3.52 33.45
CA ALA A 206 12.56 -4.31 33.94
C ALA A 206 13.79 -4.15 33.02
N GLY A 207 14.96 -3.92 33.62
CA GLY A 207 16.22 -3.73 32.89
C GLY A 207 16.44 -2.33 32.29
N SER A 208 15.50 -1.40 32.49
CA SER A 208 15.68 0.01 32.10
C SER A 208 16.55 0.79 33.10
N VAL A 209 17.16 1.88 32.64
CA VAL A 209 17.92 2.82 33.47
C VAL A 209 17.08 4.07 33.74
N SER A 210 16.88 4.43 35.01
CA SER A 210 16.09 5.60 35.38
C SER A 210 16.91 6.88 35.27
N VAL A 211 16.35 7.96 34.73
CA VAL A 211 17.02 9.27 34.74
C VAL A 211 17.29 9.76 36.16
N THR A 212 16.45 9.39 37.14
CA THR A 212 16.66 9.74 38.56
C THR A 212 17.76 8.93 39.24
N SER A 213 18.06 7.70 38.77
CA SER A 213 19.22 6.96 39.28
C SER A 213 20.53 7.59 38.82
N GLU A 214 20.49 8.33 37.72
CA GLU A 214 21.60 9.13 37.18
C GLU A 214 21.58 10.60 37.63
N GLY A 215 20.72 10.95 38.60
CA GLY A 215 20.72 12.25 39.26
C GLY A 215 19.78 13.31 38.68
N ALA A 216 18.84 12.95 37.81
CA ALA A 216 17.83 13.90 37.33
C ALA A 216 16.91 14.36 38.47
N ASP A 217 16.66 15.68 38.55
CA ASP A 217 15.75 16.29 39.50
C ASP A 217 14.29 16.21 38.98
N PRO A 218 13.40 15.44 39.65
CA PRO A 218 12.01 15.28 39.23
C PRO A 218 11.11 16.46 39.61
N SER A 219 11.64 17.51 40.25
CA SER A 219 10.89 18.75 40.54
C SER A 219 10.96 19.78 39.42
N GLY A 220 11.87 19.61 38.45
CA GLY A 220 12.12 20.56 37.37
C GLY A 220 12.99 21.75 37.78
N GLY A 221 13.53 21.79 38.99
CA GLY A 221 14.35 22.90 39.48
C GLY A 221 15.76 22.94 38.88
N ALA A 222 16.40 21.78 38.75
CA ALA A 222 17.75 21.65 38.19
C ALA A 222 17.74 21.10 36.75
N ASP A 223 18.75 21.50 35.95
CA ASP A 223 18.99 20.97 34.61
C ASP A 223 19.30 19.46 34.67
N ALA A 224 18.45 18.66 34.02
CA ALA A 224 18.51 17.22 33.97
C ALA A 224 19.26 16.68 32.72
N THR A 225 19.79 17.55 31.85
CA THR A 225 20.44 17.15 30.58
C THR A 225 21.57 16.16 30.80
N GLY A 226 22.43 16.42 31.79
CA GLY A 226 23.53 15.51 32.14
C GLY A 226 23.06 14.13 32.60
N ALA A 227 21.99 14.08 33.39
CA ALA A 227 21.42 12.83 33.89
C ALA A 227 20.74 12.01 32.79
N PHE A 228 20.04 12.65 31.86
CA PHE A 228 19.47 11.98 30.68
C PHE A 228 20.56 11.38 29.79
N ASN A 229 21.62 12.14 29.51
CA ASN A 229 22.76 11.64 28.72
C ASN A 229 23.50 10.50 29.42
N ALA A 230 23.66 10.56 30.75
CA ALA A 230 24.22 9.47 31.54
C ALA A 230 23.33 8.22 31.50
N ALA A 231 22.00 8.38 31.60
CA ALA A 231 21.06 7.26 31.53
C ALA A 231 21.05 6.60 30.15
N ILE A 232 21.09 7.38 29.06
CA ILE A 232 21.23 6.86 27.69
C ILE A 232 22.54 6.07 27.55
N SER A 233 23.64 6.61 28.05
CA SER A 233 24.95 5.96 27.99
C SER A 233 24.96 4.64 28.80
N ALA A 234 24.33 4.64 29.98
CA ALA A 234 24.25 3.47 30.85
C ALA A 234 23.29 2.38 30.32
N ALA A 235 22.20 2.77 29.67
CA ALA A 235 21.27 1.84 29.01
C ALA A 235 21.94 1.15 27.80
N GLY A 236 22.84 1.85 27.11
CA GLY A 236 23.55 1.35 25.94
C GLY A 236 22.67 1.25 24.69
N ALA A 237 23.28 0.89 23.57
CA ALA A 237 22.62 0.76 22.28
C ALA A 237 21.52 -0.33 22.31
N GLY A 238 20.30 0.05 21.94
CA GLY A 238 19.08 -0.77 22.02
C GLY A 238 18.45 -0.80 23.43
N GLY A 239 19.06 -0.12 24.41
CA GLY A 239 18.59 -0.09 25.80
C GLY A 239 17.38 0.82 26.01
N THR A 240 16.79 0.72 27.21
CA THR A 240 15.64 1.55 27.63
C THR A 240 16.02 2.50 28.76
N VAL A 241 15.75 3.78 28.55
CA VAL A 241 15.78 4.83 29.58
C VAL A 241 14.36 5.05 30.08
N TRP A 242 14.23 5.14 31.40
CA TRP A 242 12.98 5.36 32.10
C TRP A 242 12.91 6.79 32.66
N ILE A 243 11.81 7.48 32.38
CA ILE A 243 11.45 8.76 32.98
C ILE A 243 10.35 8.49 34.01
N PRO A 244 10.65 8.50 35.32
CA PRO A 244 9.62 8.38 36.36
C PRO A 244 8.59 9.51 36.32
N PRO A 245 7.48 9.41 37.08
CA PRO A 245 6.61 10.56 37.30
C PRO A 245 7.39 11.75 37.91
N GLY A 246 7.21 12.93 37.34
CA GLY A 246 7.93 14.15 37.70
C GLY A 246 8.07 15.11 36.52
N THR A 247 8.61 16.30 36.81
CA THR A 247 8.96 17.32 35.84
C THR A 247 10.48 17.43 35.76
N TYR A 248 11.04 17.45 34.55
CA TYR A 248 12.49 17.41 34.32
C TYR A 248 12.90 18.54 33.39
N ASN A 249 13.70 19.47 33.89
CA ASN A 249 14.14 20.62 33.11
C ASN A 249 15.29 20.24 32.16
N ILE A 250 15.07 20.39 30.86
CA ILE A 250 16.01 20.20 29.76
C ILE A 250 15.93 21.50 28.93
N PRO A 251 16.86 22.45 29.11
CA PRO A 251 16.79 23.75 28.43
C PRO A 251 17.05 23.68 26.91
N GLY A 252 17.49 22.53 26.39
CA GLY A 252 17.75 22.31 24.96
C GLY A 252 17.38 20.88 24.54
N HIS A 253 18.25 20.20 23.78
CA HIS A 253 17.89 18.93 23.14
C HIS A 253 18.72 17.75 23.67
N ILE A 254 18.09 16.58 23.75
CA ILE A 254 18.73 15.30 24.00
C ILE A 254 18.93 14.57 22.67
N ALA A 255 20.19 14.24 22.36
CA ALA A 255 20.51 13.42 21.20
C ALA A 255 20.11 11.95 21.43
N VAL A 256 19.43 11.35 20.45
CA VAL A 256 18.94 9.96 20.54
C VAL A 256 19.34 9.16 19.31
N ASN A 257 19.84 7.95 19.56
CA ASN A 257 20.13 6.96 18.51
C ASN A 257 20.11 5.56 19.11
N ASN A 258 19.37 4.65 18.49
CA ASN A 258 19.21 3.26 18.93
C ASN A 258 18.93 3.15 20.43
N VAL A 259 17.84 3.77 20.89
CA VAL A 259 17.49 3.84 22.32
C VAL A 259 15.98 3.99 22.46
N THR A 260 15.41 3.37 23.49
CA THR A 260 14.04 3.62 23.92
C THR A 260 14.03 4.62 25.08
N ILE A 261 13.29 5.71 24.97
CA ILE A 261 12.99 6.64 26.07
C ILE A 261 11.50 6.45 26.42
N ALA A 262 11.23 5.92 27.61
CA ALA A 262 9.88 5.60 28.06
C ALA A 262 9.54 6.35 29.36
N GLY A 263 8.40 7.04 29.40
CA GLY A 263 7.86 7.65 30.61
C GLY A 263 6.70 6.89 31.23
N ALA A 264 6.18 7.44 32.33
CA ALA A 264 5.08 6.86 33.10
C ALA A 264 3.68 7.18 32.53
N GLY A 265 3.60 7.93 31.44
CA GLY A 265 2.39 8.46 30.81
C GLY A 265 2.49 9.98 30.63
N MET A 266 1.79 10.50 29.61
CA MET A 266 1.82 11.93 29.23
C MET A 266 1.43 12.87 30.38
N TRP A 267 0.54 12.43 31.27
CA TRP A 267 0.10 13.17 32.45
C TRP A 267 1.04 13.07 33.67
N TYR A 268 2.08 12.23 33.61
CA TYR A 268 2.91 11.87 34.76
C TYR A 268 4.37 12.28 34.61
N SER A 269 4.94 12.10 33.42
CA SER A 269 6.34 12.36 33.14
C SER A 269 6.47 13.51 32.16
N THR A 270 6.95 14.66 32.62
CA THR A 270 7.06 15.87 31.80
C THR A 270 8.53 16.27 31.67
N VAL A 271 9.00 16.40 30.44
CA VAL A 271 10.24 17.10 30.11
C VAL A 271 9.86 18.55 29.79
N THR A 272 10.52 19.51 30.41
CA THR A 272 10.22 20.94 30.24
C THR A 272 11.49 21.75 30.03
N GLY A 273 11.41 23.02 29.62
CA GLY A 273 12.56 23.92 29.50
C GLY A 273 12.26 25.04 28.52
N ALA A 274 13.27 25.86 28.21
CA ALA A 274 13.13 26.92 27.20
C ALA A 274 12.82 26.35 25.80
N ALA A 275 13.50 25.26 25.42
CA ALA A 275 13.26 24.54 24.16
C ALA A 275 13.61 23.04 24.29
N PRO A 276 12.91 22.27 25.14
CA PRO A 276 13.18 20.86 25.35
C PRO A 276 12.91 20.06 24.08
N GLY A 277 13.76 19.08 23.76
CA GLY A 277 13.46 18.19 22.65
C GLY A 277 14.33 16.94 22.57
N PHE A 278 13.92 16.01 21.71
CA PHE A 278 14.64 14.76 21.42
C PHE A 278 15.00 14.68 19.95
N TYR A 279 16.30 14.66 19.65
CA TYR A 279 16.81 14.85 18.29
C TYR A 279 17.57 13.63 17.80
N GLY A 280 17.19 13.17 16.61
CA GLY A 280 18.00 12.25 15.83
C GLY A 280 19.26 12.93 15.29
N ASN A 281 20.14 12.14 14.70
CA ASN A 281 21.26 12.66 13.93
C ASN A 281 20.77 13.49 12.74
N SER A 282 21.62 14.38 12.24
CA SER A 282 21.36 15.08 10.98
C SER A 282 21.39 14.12 9.80
N ALA A 283 20.50 14.35 8.84
CA ALA A 283 20.57 13.72 7.54
C ALA A 283 21.87 14.10 6.79
N PRO A 284 22.39 13.26 5.88
CA PRO A 284 21.83 11.99 5.40
C PRO A 284 22.22 10.77 6.27
N SER A 285 22.68 10.97 7.51
CA SER A 285 23.07 9.89 8.43
C SER A 285 22.08 9.75 9.59
N PRO A 286 20.82 9.31 9.32
CA PRO A 286 19.77 9.30 10.32
C PRO A 286 20.12 8.39 11.51
N SER A 287 19.61 8.76 12.68
CA SER A 287 19.51 7.82 13.79
C SER A 287 18.58 6.67 13.41
N ALA A 288 18.73 5.51 14.04
CA ALA A 288 17.83 4.37 13.82
C ALA A 288 17.47 3.64 15.10
N GLY A 289 16.31 2.98 15.14
CA GLY A 289 15.86 2.22 16.31
C GLY A 289 15.58 3.10 17.53
N VAL A 290 15.12 4.33 17.32
CA VAL A 290 14.72 5.25 18.39
C VAL A 290 13.25 5.04 18.71
N HIS A 291 12.93 4.89 20.00
CA HIS A 291 11.55 4.75 20.46
C HIS A 291 11.25 5.75 21.58
N LEU A 292 10.41 6.75 21.33
CA LEU A 292 10.00 7.73 22.34
C LEU A 292 8.55 7.46 22.74
N GLN A 293 8.27 7.27 24.03
CA GLN A 293 6.91 6.90 24.43
C GLN A 293 6.47 7.29 25.83
N ASN A 294 5.19 7.64 25.97
CA ASN A 294 4.47 7.83 27.23
C ASN A 294 5.04 8.95 28.13
N PHE A 295 5.31 10.12 27.59
CA PHE A 295 5.72 11.31 28.36
C PHE A 295 5.29 12.61 27.66
N ALA A 296 5.46 13.75 28.31
CA ALA A 296 5.19 15.07 27.75
C ALA A 296 6.48 15.88 27.53
N ILE A 297 6.45 16.80 26.58
CA ILE A 297 7.49 17.77 26.23
C ILE A 297 6.84 19.15 26.21
N PHE A 298 7.06 19.98 27.22
CA PHE A 298 6.45 21.32 27.36
C PHE A 298 7.52 22.41 27.30
N GLY A 299 7.51 23.18 26.22
CA GLY A 299 8.44 24.30 26.02
C GLY A 299 8.02 25.60 26.68
N ASP A 300 8.76 26.66 26.36
CA ASP A 300 8.46 28.05 26.72
C ASP A 300 8.67 28.95 25.49
N VAL A 301 8.15 28.51 24.33
CA VAL A 301 8.28 29.23 23.05
C VAL A 301 7.09 30.18 22.88
N GLN A 302 7.38 31.49 22.84
CA GLN A 302 6.37 32.56 22.82
C GLN A 302 6.31 33.32 21.49
N ASP A 303 7.16 32.96 20.54
CA ASP A 303 7.26 33.55 19.21
C ASP A 303 7.65 32.50 18.16
N ARG A 304 7.45 32.82 16.88
CA ARG A 304 7.89 31.96 15.77
C ARG A 304 9.25 32.42 15.28
N CYS A 305 10.29 31.67 15.63
CA CYS A 305 11.63 31.82 15.06
C CYS A 305 11.91 30.72 14.02
N ASP A 306 11.75 31.04 12.73
CA ASP A 306 11.96 30.08 11.63
C ASP A 306 13.39 29.52 11.59
N SER A 307 14.39 30.33 11.90
CA SER A 307 15.80 29.90 11.93
C SER A 307 16.18 29.07 13.16
N CYS A 308 15.29 29.00 14.16
CA CYS A 308 15.56 28.30 15.42
C CYS A 308 15.10 26.84 15.35
N GLN A 309 15.97 25.92 15.73
CA GLN A 309 15.66 24.49 15.85
C GLN A 309 15.02 24.20 17.20
N VAL A 310 13.84 24.75 17.47
CA VAL A 310 13.13 24.63 18.76
C VAL A 310 11.89 23.76 18.59
N ASN A 311 12.13 22.49 18.25
CA ASN A 311 11.10 21.50 17.99
C ASN A 311 11.05 20.49 19.13
N GLY A 312 9.89 19.91 19.44
CA GLY A 312 9.82 18.83 20.44
C GLY A 312 10.59 17.58 19.99
N ILE A 313 10.50 17.27 18.69
CA ILE A 313 11.23 16.18 18.04
C ILE A 313 11.88 16.71 16.76
N GLY A 314 13.13 16.32 16.50
CA GLY A 314 13.85 16.82 15.33
C GLY A 314 14.97 15.93 14.81
N GLY A 315 15.61 16.38 13.74
CA GLY A 315 16.64 15.62 13.03
C GLY A 315 16.05 14.48 12.20
N ALA A 316 16.85 13.45 11.96
CA ALA A 316 16.50 12.33 11.08
C ALA A 316 16.42 11.01 11.87
N LEU A 317 15.27 10.32 11.77
CA LEU A 317 14.95 9.09 12.51
C LEU A 317 14.44 8.00 11.56
N SER A 318 15.27 7.03 11.19
CA SER A 318 14.87 5.89 10.38
C SER A 318 14.44 4.70 11.25
N ASN A 319 13.50 3.88 10.79
CA ASN A 319 13.04 2.65 11.48
C ASN A 319 12.77 2.88 12.97
N SER A 320 12.02 3.94 13.28
CA SER A 320 11.86 4.50 14.62
C SER A 320 10.38 4.74 14.92
N GLY A 321 10.04 4.92 16.20
CA GLY A 321 8.66 5.13 16.62
C GLY A 321 8.54 6.19 17.72
N VAL A 322 7.50 7.00 17.65
CA VAL A 322 7.12 7.96 18.67
C VAL A 322 5.66 7.70 18.99
N SER A 323 5.34 7.42 20.26
CA SER A 323 3.98 7.04 20.64
C SER A 323 3.51 7.60 21.96
N ASN A 324 2.29 8.11 22.02
CA ASN A 324 1.71 8.67 23.24
C ASN A 324 2.62 9.73 23.87
N VAL A 325 3.01 10.73 23.08
CA VAL A 325 3.80 11.87 23.54
C VAL A 325 3.01 13.16 23.38
N TRP A 326 2.98 13.99 24.43
CA TRP A 326 2.28 15.28 24.43
C TRP A 326 3.32 16.36 24.24
N ILE A 327 3.25 17.11 23.15
CA ILE A 327 4.14 18.24 22.86
C ILE A 327 3.34 19.52 22.93
N ASP A 328 3.85 20.50 23.68
CA ASP A 328 3.17 21.76 23.95
C ASP A 328 4.17 22.92 23.97
N HIS A 329 3.72 24.12 23.58
CA HIS A 329 4.50 25.37 23.60
C HIS A 329 5.89 25.28 22.96
N MET A 330 5.96 24.63 21.79
CA MET A 330 7.15 24.54 20.94
C MET A 330 6.97 25.37 19.66
N LYS A 331 8.03 25.59 18.87
CA LYS A 331 7.83 26.13 17.52
C LYS A 331 7.14 25.08 16.64
N VAL A 332 7.71 23.88 16.58
CA VAL A 332 7.14 22.75 15.83
C VAL A 332 7.05 21.54 16.74
N GLY A 333 5.99 20.76 16.63
CA GLY A 333 5.89 19.49 17.36
C GLY A 333 7.00 18.52 16.94
N ALA A 334 7.05 18.18 15.65
CA ALA A 334 8.12 17.40 15.05
C ALA A 334 8.53 17.93 13.66
N TRP A 335 9.81 18.32 13.50
CA TRP A 335 10.38 18.71 12.20
C TRP A 335 11.41 17.67 11.77
N MET A 336 11.08 16.85 10.78
CA MET A 336 11.85 15.68 10.41
C MET A 336 12.60 15.90 9.11
N ASP A 337 13.90 16.20 9.21
CA ASP A 337 14.77 16.42 8.05
C ASP A 337 15.27 15.09 7.49
N GLY A 338 14.89 14.77 6.25
CA GLY A 338 15.40 13.59 5.54
C GLY A 338 16.70 13.86 4.77
N PRO A 339 17.24 12.83 4.07
CA PRO A 339 16.61 11.54 3.84
C PRO A 339 16.53 10.62 5.07
N MET A 340 15.35 10.02 5.28
CA MET A 340 15.10 9.00 6.30
C MET A 340 13.89 8.13 5.91
N SER A 341 13.68 7.01 6.61
CA SER A 341 12.56 6.14 6.28
C SER A 341 11.99 5.32 7.43
N GLY A 342 10.69 5.01 7.37
CA GLY A 342 10.05 4.11 8.32
C GLY A 342 9.89 4.68 9.73
N LEU A 343 9.63 5.99 9.87
CA LEU A 343 9.25 6.59 11.15
C LEU A 343 7.74 6.49 11.37
N THR A 344 7.30 6.19 12.59
CA THR A 344 5.88 6.23 12.95
C THR A 344 5.63 7.13 14.14
N PHE A 345 4.77 8.14 13.97
CA PHE A 345 4.11 8.89 15.05
C PHE A 345 2.72 8.29 15.30
N SER A 346 2.39 8.01 16.57
CA SER A 346 1.09 7.43 16.93
C SER A 346 0.56 7.91 18.28
N GLY A 347 -0.73 8.23 18.41
CA GLY A 347 -1.28 8.65 19.70
C GLY A 347 -0.71 9.96 20.22
N MET A 348 -0.21 10.84 19.35
CA MET A 348 0.39 12.11 19.76
C MET A 348 -0.68 13.09 20.23
N ARG A 349 -0.31 13.99 21.14
CA ARG A 349 -1.03 15.25 21.39
C ARG A 349 -0.05 16.38 21.06
N ILE A 350 -0.32 17.19 20.06
CA ILE A 350 0.53 18.34 19.71
C ILE A 350 -0.32 19.58 19.76
N ARG A 351 0.06 20.52 20.63
CA ARG A 351 -0.76 21.66 21.01
C ARG A 351 0.06 22.94 21.06
N ASP A 352 -0.62 24.04 20.81
CA ASP A 352 -0.14 25.41 21.04
C ASP A 352 1.28 25.64 20.49
N THR A 353 1.55 25.15 19.27
CA THR A 353 2.83 25.33 18.59
C THR A 353 2.82 26.60 17.73
N THR A 354 3.94 27.33 17.66
CA THR A 354 3.98 28.60 16.91
C THR A 354 4.14 28.44 15.40
N ALA A 355 4.40 27.21 14.93
CA ALA A 355 4.38 26.76 13.54
C ALA A 355 3.75 25.36 13.45
N ASP A 356 4.25 24.49 12.58
CA ASP A 356 3.66 23.19 12.26
C ASP A 356 3.50 22.24 13.45
N GLY A 357 2.51 21.36 13.38
CA GLY A 357 2.44 20.21 14.29
C GLY A 357 3.50 19.16 13.96
N VAL A 358 3.41 18.56 12.77
CA VAL A 358 4.41 17.61 12.25
C VAL A 358 4.74 17.97 10.81
N ASN A 359 6.03 18.05 10.46
CA ASN A 359 6.48 18.25 9.09
C ASN A 359 7.51 17.17 8.71
N PHE A 360 7.22 16.41 7.66
CA PHE A 360 8.20 15.55 6.97
C PHE A 360 8.87 16.38 5.88
N HIS A 361 10.17 16.61 6.01
CA HIS A 361 10.89 17.55 5.18
C HIS A 361 11.98 16.85 4.37
N GLY A 362 11.70 16.62 3.09
CA GLY A 362 12.67 16.25 2.06
C GLY A 362 13.25 14.84 2.19
N GLY A 363 12.87 13.92 1.30
CA GLY A 363 13.43 12.57 1.24
C GLY A 363 12.98 11.66 2.40
N VAL A 364 11.87 11.99 3.06
CA VAL A 364 11.22 11.13 4.04
C VAL A 364 10.39 10.08 3.32
N THR A 365 10.53 8.80 3.66
CA THR A 365 9.79 7.74 2.94
C THR A 365 9.22 6.66 3.84
N GLY A 366 8.06 6.11 3.48
CA GLY A 366 7.42 5.01 4.21
C GLY A 366 7.12 5.33 5.68
N SER A 367 6.96 6.61 6.00
CA SER A 367 6.72 7.11 7.36
C SER A 367 5.24 7.38 7.59
N THR A 368 4.82 7.48 8.85
CA THR A 368 3.40 7.52 9.21
C THR A 368 3.15 8.48 10.36
N VAL A 369 2.07 9.27 10.26
CA VAL A 369 1.44 9.97 11.39
C VAL A 369 0.03 9.44 11.53
N THR A 370 -0.28 8.80 12.66
CA THR A 370 -1.59 8.17 12.83
C THR A 370 -2.20 8.31 14.23
N ASN A 371 -3.53 8.25 14.31
CA ASN A 371 -4.27 8.24 15.57
C ASN A 371 -3.82 9.34 16.54
N SER A 372 -3.54 10.53 16.01
CA SER A 372 -2.98 11.65 16.77
C SER A 372 -3.93 12.85 16.77
N ASP A 373 -3.83 13.65 17.83
CA ASP A 373 -4.58 14.88 18.06
C ASP A 373 -3.64 16.08 17.92
N ILE A 374 -3.89 16.95 16.94
CA ILE A 374 -3.07 18.11 16.65
C ILE A 374 -3.97 19.34 16.66
N ARG A 375 -3.69 20.32 17.53
CA ARG A 375 -4.50 21.54 17.57
C ARG A 375 -3.77 22.82 17.95
N ASN A 376 -4.37 23.95 17.56
CA ASN A 376 -3.88 25.30 17.83
C ASN A 376 -2.46 25.55 17.31
N THR A 377 -2.14 25.02 16.13
CA THR A 377 -0.83 25.19 15.50
C THR A 377 -0.76 26.52 14.74
N GLY A 378 0.41 27.16 14.75
CA GLY A 378 0.67 28.45 14.10
C GLY A 378 1.03 28.34 12.62
N ASP A 379 0.96 27.13 12.06
CA ASP A 379 1.08 26.79 10.63
C ASP A 379 0.39 25.42 10.42
N ASP A 380 0.76 24.70 9.35
CA ASP A 380 0.20 23.42 8.97
C ASP A 380 0.12 22.41 10.14
N GLY A 381 -1.04 21.79 10.34
CA GLY A 381 -1.19 20.78 11.41
C GLY A 381 -0.29 19.57 11.15
N ILE A 382 -0.37 19.00 9.95
CA ILE A 382 0.53 17.93 9.47
C ILE A 382 0.91 18.22 8.03
N ALA A 383 2.22 18.28 7.74
CA ALA A 383 2.74 18.54 6.41
C ALA A 383 3.71 17.45 5.93
N THR A 384 3.71 17.21 4.62
CA THR A 384 4.87 16.67 3.90
C THR A 384 5.38 17.74 2.96
N TRP A 385 6.66 18.09 3.07
CA TRP A 385 7.33 19.03 2.20
C TRP A 385 8.52 18.35 1.53
N ALA A 386 8.25 17.89 0.31
CA ALA A 386 9.22 17.18 -0.51
C ALA A 386 10.20 18.14 -1.17
N ASP A 387 11.02 18.85 -0.39
CA ASP A 387 11.99 19.85 -0.87
C ASP A 387 12.87 19.27 -2.00
N SER A 388 12.84 19.91 -3.18
CA SER A 388 13.58 19.45 -4.36
C SER A 388 15.10 19.50 -4.20
N GLY A 389 15.62 20.31 -3.27
CA GLY A 389 17.03 20.35 -2.90
C GLY A 389 17.48 19.17 -2.05
N ILE A 390 16.55 18.42 -1.45
CA ILE A 390 16.85 17.28 -0.56
C ILE A 390 16.39 15.97 -1.19
N GLY A 391 15.12 15.85 -1.56
CA GLY A 391 14.56 14.63 -2.11
C GLY A 391 13.03 14.56 -2.04
N ALA A 392 12.45 13.63 -2.79
CA ALA A 392 11.01 13.42 -2.77
C ALA A 392 10.57 12.71 -1.49
N ASP A 393 9.55 13.25 -0.83
CA ASP A 393 8.81 12.50 0.19
C ASP A 393 7.89 11.50 -0.51
N ALA A 394 7.89 10.25 -0.05
CA ALA A 394 7.19 9.19 -0.77
C ALA A 394 6.74 8.00 0.07
N ASN A 395 5.56 7.48 -0.27
CA ASN A 395 4.90 6.37 0.43
C ASN A 395 4.58 6.69 1.90
N ASP A 396 4.42 7.95 2.25
CA ASP A 396 4.07 8.37 3.59
C ASP A 396 2.56 8.31 3.82
N THR A 397 2.16 8.09 5.07
CA THR A 397 0.75 7.91 5.47
C THR A 397 0.35 8.84 6.61
N ILE A 398 -0.63 9.70 6.37
CA ILE A 398 -1.28 10.54 7.38
C ILE A 398 -2.68 9.97 7.60
N SER A 399 -2.91 9.25 8.71
CA SER A 399 -4.17 8.54 8.88
C SER A 399 -4.84 8.55 10.25
N ASN A 400 -6.16 8.66 10.27
CA ASN A 400 -6.99 8.63 11.48
C ASN A 400 -6.55 9.69 12.51
N ASN A 401 -6.17 10.89 12.08
CA ASN A 401 -5.83 11.99 12.97
C ASN A 401 -7.02 12.93 13.16
N THR A 402 -7.10 13.57 14.33
CA THR A 402 -7.95 14.74 14.55
C THR A 402 -7.05 15.98 14.48
N VAL A 403 -7.30 16.85 13.51
CA VAL A 403 -6.50 18.06 13.27
C VAL A 403 -7.44 19.25 13.32
N GLN A 404 -7.21 20.16 14.27
CA GLN A 404 -8.15 21.26 14.48
C GLN A 404 -7.45 22.60 14.78
N LEU A 405 -8.09 23.71 14.40
CA LEU A 405 -7.65 25.07 14.81
C LEU A 405 -6.23 25.43 14.34
N GLN A 406 -5.92 25.33 13.05
CA GLN A 406 -4.66 25.86 12.49
C GLN A 406 -4.82 27.35 12.23
N MET A 407 -4.06 28.19 12.94
CA MET A 407 -4.18 29.64 12.81
C MET A 407 -3.80 30.11 11.41
N LEU A 408 -2.70 29.59 10.89
CA LEU A 408 -2.19 29.84 9.55
C LEU A 408 -2.16 28.53 8.75
N ALA A 409 -2.28 28.64 7.43
CA ALA A 409 -2.12 27.52 6.49
C ALA A 409 -3.17 26.42 6.69
N ASN A 410 -2.81 25.14 6.69
CA ASN A 410 -3.76 24.05 6.45
C ASN A 410 -3.82 23.04 7.59
N GLY A 411 -4.96 22.36 7.72
CA GLY A 411 -5.02 21.19 8.59
C GLY A 411 -3.98 20.15 8.19
N ILE A 412 -4.01 19.71 6.93
CA ILE A 412 -3.05 18.77 6.37
C ILE A 412 -2.56 19.30 5.02
N ALA A 413 -1.25 19.31 4.79
CA ALA A 413 -0.64 19.76 3.54
C ALA A 413 0.30 18.74 2.91
N ILE A 414 0.21 18.60 1.59
CA ILE A 414 1.13 17.81 0.77
C ILE A 414 1.78 18.75 -0.26
N TYR A 415 3.06 19.08 -0.06
CA TYR A 415 3.86 19.87 -0.99
C TYR A 415 4.80 18.97 -1.78
N GLY A 416 4.44 18.66 -3.03
CA GLY A 416 5.21 17.74 -3.88
C GLY A 416 5.16 16.27 -3.44
N GLY A 417 6.18 15.50 -3.82
CA GLY A 417 6.31 14.10 -3.44
C GLY A 417 5.36 13.17 -4.19
N HIS A 418 5.42 11.86 -3.91
CA HIS A 418 4.58 10.88 -4.61
C HIS A 418 4.22 9.63 -3.78
N ASP A 419 3.12 9.00 -4.16
CA ASP A 419 2.54 7.81 -3.51
C ASP A 419 2.16 8.03 -2.03
N ASN A 420 1.87 9.28 -1.64
CA ASN A 420 1.47 9.65 -0.29
C ASN A 420 -0.04 9.45 -0.07
N THR A 421 -0.41 9.07 1.16
CA THR A 421 -1.79 8.74 1.54
C THR A 421 -2.28 9.59 2.72
N VAL A 422 -3.44 10.24 2.57
CA VAL A 422 -4.16 10.96 3.61
C VAL A 422 -5.51 10.28 3.83
N SER A 423 -5.68 9.56 4.94
CA SER A 423 -6.85 8.68 5.11
C SER A 423 -7.49 8.67 6.50
N GLY A 424 -8.81 8.77 6.61
CA GLY A 424 -9.51 8.55 7.89
C GLY A 424 -9.51 9.75 8.84
N ASN A 425 -8.98 10.90 8.42
CA ASN A 425 -8.78 12.05 9.31
C ASN A 425 -10.07 12.85 9.51
N LEU A 426 -10.16 13.53 10.66
CA LEU A 426 -11.10 14.61 10.93
C LEU A 426 -10.29 15.91 10.95
N VAL A 427 -10.59 16.81 10.02
CA VAL A 427 -9.98 18.15 9.97
C VAL A 427 -11.08 19.17 10.22
N GLN A 428 -10.95 19.96 11.29
CA GLN A 428 -12.03 20.83 11.74
C GLN A 428 -11.53 22.23 12.10
N ASP A 429 -12.31 23.25 11.72
CA ASP A 429 -12.07 24.64 12.08
C ASP A 429 -10.64 25.11 11.71
N SER A 430 -10.09 24.57 10.62
CA SER A 430 -8.72 24.79 10.17
C SER A 430 -8.63 25.86 9.07
N GLY A 431 -7.42 26.37 8.82
CA GLY A 431 -7.16 27.41 7.83
C GLY A 431 -7.81 28.73 8.16
N ILE A 432 -7.61 29.21 9.39
CA ILE A 432 -8.21 30.45 9.89
C ILE A 432 -7.71 31.68 9.13
N THR A 433 -6.47 31.63 8.65
CA THR A 433 -5.97 32.55 7.64
C THR A 433 -5.06 31.83 6.64
N GLN A 434 -5.17 32.18 5.36
CA GLN A 434 -4.25 31.76 4.29
C GLN A 434 -4.10 30.23 4.09
N GLY A 435 -5.17 29.47 4.34
CA GLY A 435 -5.20 28.05 4.01
C GLY A 435 -6.54 27.39 4.29
N GLY A 436 -6.59 26.06 4.20
CA GLY A 436 -7.83 25.27 4.18
C GLY A 436 -7.79 24.04 5.08
N GLY A 437 -8.56 23.02 4.72
CA GLY A 437 -8.56 21.74 5.43
C GLY A 437 -7.44 20.84 4.96
N ILE A 438 -7.56 20.32 3.74
CA ILE A 438 -6.52 19.51 3.09
C ILE A 438 -6.00 20.25 1.85
N HIS A 439 -4.68 20.37 1.75
CA HIS A 439 -3.98 20.99 0.64
C HIS A 439 -3.11 19.98 -0.12
N VAL A 440 -3.10 20.06 -1.46
CA VAL A 440 -2.07 19.44 -2.30
C VAL A 440 -1.51 20.49 -3.25
N GLY A 441 -0.22 20.80 -3.12
CA GLY A 441 0.42 21.89 -3.84
C GLY A 441 1.72 21.48 -4.52
N GLN A 442 1.92 22.01 -5.72
CA GLN A 442 3.25 22.14 -6.32
C GLN A 442 3.82 23.50 -5.93
N ARG A 443 4.31 23.59 -4.69
CA ARG A 443 4.74 24.83 -4.02
C ARG A 443 6.04 24.62 -3.23
N PHE A 444 6.60 25.71 -2.74
CA PHE A 444 7.78 25.73 -1.86
C PHE A 444 8.99 24.99 -2.42
N THR A 445 9.23 25.12 -3.73
CA THR A 445 10.35 24.47 -4.43
C THR A 445 10.35 22.95 -4.20
N SER A 446 9.17 22.33 -4.14
CA SER A 446 9.03 20.89 -3.96
C SER A 446 9.39 20.10 -5.22
N THR A 447 9.72 18.82 -5.04
CA THR A 447 9.67 17.82 -6.11
C THR A 447 8.27 17.75 -6.73
N PRO A 448 8.13 17.24 -7.97
CA PRO A 448 6.82 17.13 -8.63
C PRO A 448 5.81 16.31 -7.83
N VAL A 449 4.59 16.84 -7.69
CA VAL A 449 3.44 16.08 -7.16
C VAL A 449 3.16 14.88 -8.07
N GLY A 450 3.31 13.68 -7.52
CA GLY A 450 2.95 12.41 -8.15
C GLY A 450 1.61 11.88 -7.64
N THR A 451 1.50 10.54 -7.52
CA THR A 451 0.28 9.93 -7.00
C THR A 451 -0.01 10.44 -5.58
N THR A 452 -1.23 10.90 -5.31
CA THR A 452 -1.67 11.21 -3.94
C THR A 452 -3.04 10.61 -3.71
N THR A 453 -3.21 9.89 -2.60
CA THR A 453 -4.49 9.26 -2.24
C THR A 453 -5.09 9.98 -1.04
N ILE A 454 -6.27 10.57 -1.21
CA ILE A 454 -7.05 11.22 -0.16
C ILE A 454 -8.33 10.41 0.00
N GLN A 455 -8.52 9.72 1.12
CA GLN A 455 -9.68 8.83 1.26
C GLN A 455 -10.32 8.86 2.64
N ASN A 456 -11.65 8.75 2.73
CA ASN A 456 -12.35 8.66 4.00
C ASN A 456 -11.98 9.82 4.96
N ASN A 457 -11.92 11.07 4.51
CA ASN A 457 -11.64 12.21 5.39
C ASN A 457 -12.91 13.02 5.62
N THR A 458 -13.06 13.59 6.81
CA THR A 458 -14.14 14.53 7.17
C THR A 458 -13.54 15.91 7.38
N LEU A 459 -14.05 16.90 6.66
CA LEU A 459 -13.58 18.28 6.64
C LEU A 459 -14.73 19.19 7.11
N ILE A 460 -14.61 19.83 8.27
CA ILE A 460 -15.69 20.62 8.87
C ILE A 460 -15.23 22.06 9.08
N ARG A 461 -15.95 23.03 8.48
CA ARG A 461 -15.69 24.48 8.67
C ARG A 461 -14.25 24.92 8.41
N ASN A 462 -13.62 24.33 7.40
CA ASN A 462 -12.24 24.64 7.03
C ASN A 462 -12.18 25.69 5.92
N GLY A 463 -11.18 26.56 6.00
CA GLY A 463 -10.97 27.65 5.07
C GLY A 463 -11.48 28.99 5.59
N SER A 464 -10.98 30.07 5.01
CA SER A 464 -11.30 31.46 5.37
C SER A 464 -11.03 32.37 4.18
N LEU A 465 -11.24 33.68 4.35
CA LEU A 465 -10.79 34.66 3.37
C LEU A 465 -9.27 34.71 3.40
N ASP A 466 -8.62 34.54 2.25
CA ASP A 466 -7.20 34.88 2.14
C ASP A 466 -7.04 36.41 2.05
N PRO A 467 -6.31 37.05 3.00
CA PRO A 467 -6.16 38.50 3.03
C PRO A 467 -5.29 39.06 1.89
N ASN A 468 -4.50 38.23 1.21
CA ASN A 468 -3.70 38.65 0.06
C ASN A 468 -4.49 38.53 -1.24
N TRP A 469 -5.13 37.39 -1.45
CA TRP A 469 -5.86 37.06 -2.67
C TRP A 469 -7.25 37.68 -2.74
N GLN A 470 -7.83 38.04 -1.58
CA GLN A 470 -9.18 38.62 -1.48
C GLN A 470 -10.28 37.69 -2.03
N PHE A 471 -10.07 36.38 -1.91
CA PHE A 471 -11.06 35.34 -2.12
C PHE A 471 -10.89 34.20 -1.11
N GLY A 472 -11.87 33.30 -1.03
CA GLY A 472 -11.86 32.20 -0.06
C GLY A 472 -10.77 31.17 -0.31
N VAL A 473 -10.42 30.38 0.70
CA VAL A 473 -9.68 29.14 0.51
C VAL A 473 -10.63 27.97 0.78
N GLY A 474 -10.62 26.98 -0.10
CA GLY A 474 -11.48 25.83 -0.01
C GLY A 474 -11.12 24.86 1.12
N SER A 475 -12.11 24.12 1.61
CA SER A 475 -11.87 23.03 2.57
C SER A 475 -10.93 21.96 2.02
N LEU A 476 -11.00 21.66 0.72
CA LEU A 476 -10.04 20.84 -0.02
C LEU A 476 -9.54 21.65 -1.21
N TRP A 477 -8.23 21.86 -1.34
CA TRP A 477 -7.73 22.74 -2.39
C TRP A 477 -6.41 22.30 -3.00
N PHE A 478 -6.23 22.66 -4.28
CA PHE A 478 -5.12 22.23 -5.13
C PHE A 478 -4.44 23.44 -5.76
N ASP A 479 -3.11 23.50 -5.65
CA ASP A 479 -2.33 24.68 -6.06
C ASP A 479 -1.15 24.33 -6.95
N GLY A 480 -1.14 24.85 -8.19
CA GLY A 480 -0.08 24.64 -9.18
C GLY A 480 0.87 25.82 -9.37
N SER A 481 0.94 26.77 -8.42
CA SER A 481 1.62 28.06 -8.57
C SER A 481 3.11 27.99 -8.94
N GLN A 482 3.84 26.96 -8.50
CA GLN A 482 5.27 26.77 -8.82
C GLN A 482 5.53 25.61 -9.79
N GLY A 483 4.50 25.04 -10.39
CA GLY A 483 4.63 24.00 -11.42
C GLY A 483 3.32 23.28 -11.70
N ALA A 484 3.22 22.68 -12.88
CA ALA A 484 2.02 21.93 -13.24
C ALA A 484 1.87 20.66 -12.38
N ILE A 485 0.68 20.46 -11.81
CA ILE A 485 0.27 19.20 -11.21
C ILE A 485 -0.33 18.32 -12.32
N ALA A 486 0.28 17.17 -12.57
CA ALA A 486 -0.17 16.23 -13.61
C ALA A 486 -1.03 15.06 -13.07
N GLY A 487 -0.99 14.82 -11.76
CA GLY A 487 -1.70 13.74 -11.09
C GLY A 487 -1.04 12.35 -11.25
N PRO A 488 -1.68 11.28 -10.74
CA PRO A 488 -3.07 11.25 -10.26
C PRO A 488 -3.24 11.65 -8.79
N ILE A 489 -4.22 12.51 -8.50
CA ILE A 489 -4.70 12.79 -7.13
C ILE A 489 -6.09 12.16 -6.98
N ASN A 490 -6.21 11.13 -6.15
CA ASN A 490 -7.44 10.35 -6.01
C ASN A 490 -8.15 10.69 -4.70
N VAL A 491 -9.34 11.29 -4.79
CA VAL A 491 -10.18 11.66 -3.65
C VAL A 491 -11.37 10.73 -3.56
N THR A 492 -11.48 9.94 -2.49
CA THR A 492 -12.57 8.97 -2.31
C THR A 492 -13.28 9.08 -0.96
N ASN A 493 -14.60 8.95 -0.93
CA ASN A 493 -15.39 8.92 0.32
C ASN A 493 -15.11 10.12 1.26
N ALA A 494 -14.94 11.32 0.71
CA ALA A 494 -14.72 12.53 1.49
C ALA A 494 -16.05 13.19 1.88
N LEU A 495 -16.15 13.63 3.13
CA LEU A 495 -17.29 14.39 3.65
C LEU A 495 -16.81 15.81 3.97
N ILE A 496 -17.40 16.82 3.33
CA ILE A 496 -17.12 18.24 3.55
C ILE A 496 -18.38 18.88 4.12
N GLU A 497 -18.29 19.50 5.29
CA GLU A 497 -19.41 20.09 5.99
C GLU A 497 -19.13 21.56 6.32
N GLN A 498 -20.12 22.41 6.08
CA GLN A 498 -20.14 23.80 6.53
C GLN A 498 -18.88 24.59 6.09
N SER A 499 -18.38 24.38 4.88
CA SER A 499 -17.26 25.20 4.39
C SER A 499 -17.70 26.67 4.39
N PRO A 500 -17.00 27.60 5.07
CA PRO A 500 -17.38 29.01 5.13
C PRO A 500 -17.30 29.70 3.77
N TYR A 501 -16.46 29.19 2.89
CA TYR A 501 -16.29 29.61 1.50
C TYR A 501 -16.60 28.43 0.58
N GLU A 502 -15.76 28.16 -0.40
CA GLU A 502 -15.93 27.06 -1.33
C GLU A 502 -15.54 25.72 -0.69
N ALA A 503 -16.13 24.63 -1.17
CA ALA A 503 -15.79 23.31 -0.64
C ALA A 503 -14.51 22.76 -1.29
N ILE A 504 -14.42 22.77 -2.61
CA ILE A 504 -13.26 22.28 -3.36
C ILE A 504 -12.73 23.36 -4.31
N GLN A 505 -11.43 23.57 -4.32
CA GLN A 505 -10.79 24.67 -5.07
C GLN A 505 -9.58 24.23 -5.89
N TRP A 506 -9.43 24.80 -7.09
CA TRP A 506 -8.22 24.72 -7.92
C TRP A 506 -7.72 26.14 -8.18
N VAL A 507 -6.48 26.43 -7.79
CA VAL A 507 -5.93 27.78 -7.81
C VAL A 507 -4.52 27.79 -8.37
N GLU A 508 -4.20 28.80 -9.19
CA GLU A 508 -2.87 29.08 -9.79
C GLU A 508 -2.18 27.91 -10.55
N GLY A 509 -1.58 28.21 -11.72
CA GLY A 509 -0.85 27.21 -12.53
C GLY A 509 -1.69 26.02 -13.00
N THR A 510 -1.16 25.10 -13.80
CA THR A 510 -2.02 24.02 -14.36
C THR A 510 -2.22 22.89 -13.36
N VAL A 511 -3.48 22.54 -13.05
CA VAL A 511 -3.81 21.42 -12.15
C VAL A 511 -4.65 20.37 -12.86
N SER A 512 -4.08 19.19 -13.07
CA SER A 512 -4.72 18.07 -13.76
C SER A 512 -4.65 16.77 -12.96
N GLY A 513 -5.56 15.84 -13.27
CA GLY A 513 -5.54 14.48 -12.74
C GLY A 513 -6.15 14.35 -11.34
N VAL A 514 -6.98 15.30 -10.90
CA VAL A 514 -7.80 15.17 -9.69
C VAL A 514 -9.04 14.33 -9.98
N ASN A 515 -9.21 13.21 -9.27
CA ASN A 515 -10.32 12.28 -9.45
C ASN A 515 -11.17 12.25 -8.18
N LEU A 516 -12.36 12.84 -8.24
CA LEU A 516 -13.34 12.85 -7.16
C LEU A 516 -14.30 11.65 -7.31
N ASN A 517 -14.41 10.83 -6.27
CA ASN A 517 -15.30 9.68 -6.25
C ASN A 517 -16.01 9.53 -4.89
N ASN A 518 -17.33 9.57 -4.87
CA ASN A 518 -18.13 9.48 -3.65
C ASN A 518 -17.78 10.61 -2.66
N VAL A 519 -17.98 11.86 -3.07
CA VAL A 519 -17.73 13.04 -2.23
C VAL A 519 -19.06 13.69 -1.87
N THR A 520 -19.28 13.97 -0.58
CA THR A 520 -20.47 14.69 -0.11
C THR A 520 -20.07 16.07 0.40
N ILE A 521 -20.73 17.10 -0.12
CA ILE A 521 -20.61 18.49 0.32
C ILE A 521 -21.94 18.90 0.95
N ALA A 522 -21.93 19.17 2.24
CA ALA A 522 -23.07 19.56 3.05
C ALA A 522 -22.87 20.99 3.57
N GLY A 523 -23.27 21.96 2.76
CA GLY A 523 -23.10 23.39 3.06
C GLY A 523 -21.76 23.94 2.58
N ALA A 524 -21.82 24.96 1.72
CA ALA A 524 -20.68 25.77 1.31
C ALA A 524 -21.14 27.23 1.20
N GLY A 525 -20.39 28.14 1.81
CA GLY A 525 -20.78 29.55 1.91
C GLY A 525 -20.59 30.35 0.62
N THR A 526 -19.80 29.83 -0.32
CA THR A 526 -19.76 30.28 -1.71
C THR A 526 -20.16 29.12 -2.62
N PHE A 527 -19.19 28.38 -3.15
CA PHE A 527 -19.37 27.40 -4.22
C PHE A 527 -19.09 25.97 -3.74
N ALA A 528 -19.72 24.97 -4.37
CA ALA A 528 -19.27 23.60 -4.22
C ALA A 528 -17.86 23.43 -4.83
N LEU A 529 -17.68 23.95 -6.05
CA LEU A 529 -16.43 23.87 -6.80
C LEU A 529 -16.00 25.27 -7.26
N GLN A 530 -14.73 25.63 -7.04
CA GLN A 530 -14.14 26.87 -7.52
C GLN A 530 -12.88 26.59 -8.34
N GLU A 531 -12.92 26.93 -9.62
CA GLU A 531 -11.86 26.69 -10.59
C GLU A 531 -11.30 28.04 -11.07
N GLN A 532 -10.06 28.34 -10.67
CA GLN A 532 -9.37 29.60 -10.96
C GLN A 532 -8.13 29.39 -11.82
N THR A 533 -7.97 28.19 -12.38
CA THR A 533 -6.83 27.86 -13.20
C THR A 533 -7.12 26.73 -14.18
N GLY A 534 -6.31 26.60 -15.22
CA GLY A 534 -6.50 25.59 -16.28
C GLY A 534 -6.15 24.17 -15.83
N GLY A 535 -6.71 23.17 -16.52
CA GLY A 535 -6.44 21.75 -16.25
C GLY A 535 -7.66 20.83 -16.35
N THR A 536 -7.61 19.70 -15.65
CA THR A 536 -8.65 18.66 -15.75
C THR A 536 -8.92 17.95 -14.44
N ALA A 537 -10.18 17.64 -14.19
CA ALA A 537 -10.60 16.78 -13.09
C ALA A 537 -11.68 15.79 -13.57
N SER A 538 -11.98 14.78 -12.75
CA SER A 538 -13.11 13.89 -12.96
C SER A 538 -13.97 13.79 -11.70
N ALA A 539 -15.28 13.60 -11.88
CA ALA A 539 -16.24 13.50 -10.78
C ALA A 539 -17.16 12.29 -10.98
N THR A 540 -17.29 11.46 -9.94
CA THR A 540 -18.23 10.34 -9.87
C THR A 540 -18.92 10.37 -8.50
N ASN A 541 -20.25 10.28 -8.44
CA ASN A 541 -20.99 10.30 -7.17
C ASN A 541 -20.65 11.48 -6.24
N VAL A 542 -20.42 12.67 -6.79
CA VAL A 542 -20.19 13.90 -6.04
C VAL A 542 -21.54 14.61 -5.82
N VAL A 543 -21.95 14.75 -4.56
CA VAL A 543 -23.24 15.32 -4.18
C VAL A 543 -23.01 16.56 -3.33
N ALA A 544 -23.45 17.71 -3.83
CA ALA A 544 -23.43 18.96 -3.08
C ALA A 544 -24.85 19.45 -2.75
N THR A 545 -25.06 19.81 -1.49
CA THR A 545 -26.33 20.33 -0.97
C THR A 545 -26.06 21.53 -0.06
N GLY A 546 -27.01 22.45 0.06
CA GLY A 546 -26.86 23.64 0.92
C GLY A 546 -25.78 24.62 0.45
N VAL A 547 -25.42 24.61 -0.84
CA VAL A 547 -24.48 25.57 -1.44
C VAL A 547 -25.17 26.94 -1.55
N ALA A 548 -24.51 27.99 -1.07
CA ALA A 548 -25.08 29.33 -1.03
C ALA A 548 -25.30 29.93 -2.42
N GLN A 549 -24.35 29.70 -3.34
CA GLN A 549 -24.41 30.26 -4.69
C GLN A 549 -25.21 29.37 -5.65
N ASN A 550 -25.95 30.03 -6.53
CA ASN A 550 -26.63 29.42 -7.67
C ASN A 550 -26.30 30.23 -8.92
N PRO A 551 -25.48 29.72 -9.85
CA PRO A 551 -25.07 28.32 -9.95
C PRO A 551 -24.02 27.90 -8.89
N PRO A 552 -23.92 26.60 -8.57
CA PRO A 552 -23.15 26.11 -7.42
C PRO A 552 -21.65 25.98 -7.67
N SER A 553 -21.18 26.19 -8.91
CA SER A 553 -19.76 26.09 -9.28
C SER A 553 -19.29 27.38 -9.95
N TYR A 554 -18.01 27.73 -9.79
CA TYR A 554 -17.42 28.95 -10.34
C TYR A 554 -16.18 28.63 -11.18
N SER A 555 -16.21 28.90 -12.49
CA SER A 555 -15.11 28.59 -13.42
C SER A 555 -14.75 29.78 -14.31
N CYS A 556 -13.55 30.36 -14.15
CA CYS A 556 -13.14 31.60 -14.85
C CYS A 556 -12.24 31.43 -16.08
N GLU A 557 -11.81 30.22 -16.42
CA GLU A 557 -10.78 30.00 -17.44
C GLU A 557 -11.29 29.99 -18.89
N GLY A 558 -12.54 30.41 -19.15
CA GLY A 558 -13.09 30.50 -20.51
C GLY A 558 -13.00 29.20 -21.34
N GLY A 559 -12.99 28.03 -20.67
CA GLY A 559 -12.83 26.71 -21.27
C GLY A 559 -11.48 26.01 -21.00
N GLY A 560 -10.55 26.65 -20.29
CA GLY A 560 -9.23 26.09 -19.94
C GLY A 560 -9.24 25.01 -18.84
N PHE A 561 -10.35 24.84 -18.12
CA PHE A 561 -10.56 23.78 -17.14
C PHE A 561 -11.75 22.90 -17.53
N THR A 562 -11.64 21.58 -17.34
CA THR A 562 -12.72 20.65 -17.65
C THR A 562 -12.89 19.60 -16.55
N ILE A 563 -14.12 19.43 -16.08
CA ILE A 563 -14.52 18.32 -15.21
C ILE A 563 -15.24 17.26 -16.05
N ALA A 564 -14.67 16.06 -16.11
CA ALA A 564 -15.33 14.89 -16.68
C ALA A 564 -16.38 14.36 -15.70
N ASP A 565 -17.66 14.52 -16.04
CA ASP A 565 -18.79 13.95 -15.32
C ASP A 565 -18.95 12.46 -15.66
N ASN A 566 -18.56 11.58 -14.74
CA ASN A 566 -18.64 10.12 -14.88
C ASN A 566 -19.94 9.52 -14.30
N GLY A 567 -20.91 10.36 -13.90
CA GLY A 567 -22.22 9.94 -13.42
C GLY A 567 -22.38 9.94 -11.89
N GLY A 568 -23.64 10.03 -11.45
CA GLY A 568 -24.02 10.08 -10.02
C GLY A 568 -23.83 11.44 -9.34
N ASN A 569 -23.41 12.46 -10.09
CA ASN A 569 -23.14 13.79 -9.57
C ASN A 569 -24.42 14.63 -9.43
N SER A 570 -24.48 15.49 -8.41
CA SER A 570 -25.55 16.49 -8.25
C SER A 570 -25.06 17.72 -7.47
N GLY A 571 -25.59 18.89 -7.78
CA GLY A 571 -25.21 20.14 -7.09
C GLY A 571 -23.82 20.69 -7.44
N ILE A 572 -23.16 20.18 -8.47
CA ILE A 572 -21.80 20.60 -8.89
C ILE A 572 -21.71 21.00 -10.37
N THR A 573 -22.83 21.34 -11.01
CA THR A 573 -22.88 21.65 -12.44
C THR A 573 -21.93 22.82 -12.78
N PRO A 574 -20.94 22.63 -13.68
CA PRO A 574 -19.98 23.67 -14.03
C PRO A 574 -20.67 24.87 -14.66
N THR A 575 -20.24 26.07 -14.27
CA THR A 575 -20.76 27.33 -14.82
C THR A 575 -19.64 28.35 -14.99
N GLN A 576 -19.63 29.00 -16.14
CA GLN A 576 -18.69 30.09 -16.43
C GLN A 576 -18.92 31.23 -15.45
N CYS A 577 -17.84 31.80 -14.92
CA CYS A 577 -17.92 32.87 -13.96
C CYS A 577 -18.58 34.12 -14.56
N ALA A 578 -19.34 34.82 -13.73
CA ALA A 578 -19.98 36.08 -14.07
C ALA A 578 -19.89 37.04 -12.86
N GLY A 579 -19.11 38.11 -12.99
CA GLY A 579 -18.98 39.15 -11.96
C GLY A 579 -17.87 38.92 -10.93
N ASP A 580 -17.87 39.75 -9.88
CA ASP A 580 -16.91 39.71 -8.78
C ASP A 580 -17.17 38.53 -7.81
N ASN A 581 -16.19 38.19 -6.96
CA ASN A 581 -16.35 37.15 -5.95
C ASN A 581 -17.51 37.48 -4.99
N PRO A 582 -18.47 36.57 -4.78
CA PRO A 582 -19.61 36.85 -3.92
C PRO A 582 -19.19 36.93 -2.46
N THR A 583 -19.88 37.78 -1.69
CA THR A 583 -19.80 37.73 -0.23
C THR A 583 -20.26 36.35 0.24
N PRO A 584 -19.49 35.65 1.09
CA PRO A 584 -19.88 34.33 1.58
C PRO A 584 -21.16 34.43 2.40
N VAL A 585 -22.06 33.47 2.22
CA VAL A 585 -23.17 33.23 3.14
C VAL A 585 -22.76 32.07 4.00
N PHE A 586 -22.13 32.36 5.15
CA PHE A 586 -21.66 31.32 6.06
C PHE A 586 -22.79 30.33 6.33
N PRO A 587 -22.58 29.03 6.05
CA PRO A 587 -23.60 28.02 6.28
C PRO A 587 -24.15 28.21 7.70
N PRO A 588 -25.48 28.32 7.87
CA PRO A 588 -26.02 28.55 9.19
C PRO A 588 -25.51 27.44 10.11
N TYR A 589 -24.90 27.82 11.23
CA TYR A 589 -24.87 26.94 12.38
C TYR A 589 -26.30 26.45 12.56
N PRO A 590 -26.55 25.14 12.61
CA PRO A 590 -27.85 24.67 12.15
C PRO A 590 -28.97 25.36 12.95
N PRO A 591 -30.02 25.78 12.24
CA PRO A 591 -30.82 26.95 12.58
C PRO A 591 -31.57 26.76 13.89
N SER A 592 -31.48 27.72 14.82
CA SER A 592 -32.42 27.94 15.94
C SER A 592 -33.05 26.69 16.58
N GLY A 593 -32.32 25.59 16.66
CA GLY A 593 -32.87 24.24 16.84
C GLY A 593 -31.74 23.25 17.02
N VAL A 594 -32.07 22.08 17.59
CA VAL A 594 -31.06 21.12 18.02
C VAL A 594 -30.31 20.52 16.83
N THR A 595 -28.99 20.34 16.98
CA THR A 595 -28.06 19.89 15.93
C THR A 595 -27.28 18.68 16.40
N ALA A 596 -26.78 17.82 15.51
CA ALA A 596 -25.87 16.72 15.84
C ALA A 596 -24.60 16.79 14.97
N SER A 597 -23.42 16.71 15.58
CA SER A 597 -22.12 16.81 14.91
C SER A 597 -21.12 15.79 15.51
N PRO A 598 -20.33 15.07 14.70
CA PRO A 598 -20.34 15.08 13.22
C PRO A 598 -21.61 14.42 12.65
N SER A 599 -21.95 14.70 11.39
CA SER A 599 -23.13 14.10 10.74
C SER A 599 -22.89 12.67 10.21
N ALA A 600 -21.66 12.16 10.30
CA ALA A 600 -21.35 10.76 10.05
C ALA A 600 -20.21 10.25 10.95
N LEU A 601 -20.22 8.93 11.23
CA LEU A 601 -19.17 8.20 11.94
C LEU A 601 -18.76 6.96 11.15
N ASN A 602 -17.45 6.68 11.12
CA ASN A 602 -16.88 5.49 10.49
C ASN A 602 -16.00 4.73 11.50
N PHE A 603 -16.33 3.46 11.73
CA PHE A 603 -15.70 2.61 12.74
C PHE A 603 -14.60 1.69 12.18
N GLY A 604 -14.26 1.82 10.90
CA GLY A 604 -13.24 0.98 10.26
C GLY A 604 -13.59 -0.52 10.31
N ALA A 605 -12.57 -1.38 10.33
CA ALA A 605 -12.74 -2.82 10.39
C ALA A 605 -12.79 -3.33 11.84
N VAL A 606 -13.89 -4.00 12.20
CA VAL A 606 -14.10 -4.58 13.55
C VAL A 606 -14.50 -6.04 13.41
N ALA A 607 -13.89 -6.92 14.22
CA ALA A 607 -14.22 -8.34 14.19
C ALA A 607 -15.67 -8.59 14.62
N THR A 608 -16.35 -9.49 13.93
CA THR A 608 -17.74 -9.86 14.21
C THR A 608 -17.84 -10.36 15.64
N GLY A 609 -18.81 -9.83 16.40
CA GLY A 609 -18.98 -10.14 17.81
C GLY A 609 -18.14 -9.30 18.78
N SER A 610 -17.10 -8.58 18.29
CA SER A 610 -16.34 -7.58 19.07
C SER A 610 -16.99 -6.21 18.95
N THR A 611 -16.77 -5.34 19.95
CA THR A 611 -17.28 -3.97 19.98
C THR A 611 -16.12 -3.00 19.75
N SER A 612 -16.30 -1.99 18.89
CA SER A 612 -15.35 -0.89 18.72
C SER A 612 -15.24 -0.03 20.00
N PRO A 613 -14.18 0.78 20.15
CA PRO A 613 -14.23 1.98 20.99
C PRO A 613 -15.43 2.85 20.62
N ALA A 614 -15.98 3.59 21.59
CA ALA A 614 -17.07 4.51 21.33
C ALA A 614 -16.55 5.76 20.60
N GLN A 615 -17.26 6.20 19.56
CA GLN A 615 -17.09 7.52 18.96
C GLN A 615 -18.24 8.42 19.40
N SER A 616 -17.99 9.71 19.61
CA SER A 616 -18.98 10.63 20.17
C SER A 616 -19.64 11.49 19.10
N VAL A 617 -20.94 11.72 19.24
CA VAL A 617 -21.72 12.74 18.53
C VAL A 617 -22.15 13.77 19.55
N THR A 618 -21.79 15.03 19.36
CA THR A 618 -22.26 16.15 20.16
C THR A 618 -23.58 16.64 19.61
N VAL A 619 -24.59 16.69 20.47
CA VAL A 619 -25.92 17.19 20.17
C VAL A 619 -26.10 18.55 20.86
N SER A 620 -26.11 19.63 20.10
CA SER A 620 -26.15 21.00 20.62
C SER A 620 -27.54 21.61 20.48
N ASN A 621 -28.03 22.28 21.52
CA ASN A 621 -29.21 23.13 21.52
C ASN A 621 -28.78 24.60 21.57
N PRO A 622 -28.57 25.25 20.41
CA PRO A 622 -28.13 26.64 20.34
C PRO A 622 -29.24 27.65 20.65
N THR A 623 -30.40 27.22 21.15
CA THR A 623 -31.54 28.11 21.40
C THR A 623 -31.54 28.65 22.83
N ASN A 624 -32.20 29.79 23.02
CA ASN A 624 -32.39 30.40 24.33
C ASN A 624 -33.48 29.71 25.20
N ALA A 625 -34.00 28.57 24.76
CA ALA A 625 -34.99 27.78 25.48
C ALA A 625 -34.54 26.30 25.57
N ALA A 626 -34.97 25.58 26.60
CA ALA A 626 -34.68 24.16 26.69
C ALA A 626 -35.39 23.38 25.58
N ALA A 627 -34.68 22.47 24.93
CA ALA A 627 -35.19 21.63 23.86
C ALA A 627 -35.55 20.24 24.40
N SER A 628 -36.83 19.85 24.35
CA SER A 628 -37.26 18.51 24.76
C SER A 628 -36.68 17.44 23.84
N VAL A 629 -36.08 16.39 24.41
CA VAL A 629 -35.61 15.21 23.68
C VAL A 629 -36.75 14.20 23.64
N SER A 630 -37.31 14.00 22.45
CA SER A 630 -38.43 13.08 22.25
C SER A 630 -37.97 11.64 22.01
N SER A 631 -36.84 11.44 21.32
CA SER A 631 -36.21 10.12 21.17
C SER A 631 -34.76 10.21 20.70
N ILE A 632 -33.93 9.27 21.13
CA ILE A 632 -32.63 8.97 20.53
C ILE A 632 -32.63 7.48 20.19
N SER A 633 -32.59 7.16 18.90
CA SER A 633 -32.67 5.79 18.40
C SER A 633 -31.51 5.48 17.46
N ILE A 634 -31.04 4.25 17.50
CA ILE A 634 -29.96 3.75 16.64
C ILE A 634 -30.37 2.41 16.03
N ASN A 635 -29.86 2.08 14.84
CA ASN A 635 -30.16 0.83 14.15
C ASN A 635 -28.89 0.16 13.60
N GLY A 636 -29.07 -1.03 13.00
CA GLY A 636 -27.99 -1.81 12.42
C GLY A 636 -27.15 -2.53 13.48
N ASP A 637 -25.85 -2.63 13.22
CA ASP A 637 -24.87 -3.26 14.12
C ASP A 637 -24.27 -2.26 15.11
N PHE A 638 -24.99 -1.19 15.42
CA PHE A 638 -24.52 -0.09 16.24
C PHE A 638 -25.35 0.02 17.52
N ALA A 639 -24.70 0.44 18.60
CA ALA A 639 -25.33 0.71 19.89
C ALA A 639 -24.93 2.10 20.38
N GLN A 640 -25.84 2.77 21.08
CA GLN A 640 -25.61 4.11 21.63
C GLN A 640 -25.86 4.18 23.13
N THR A 641 -25.05 4.99 23.81
CA THR A 641 -25.32 5.57 25.12
C THR A 641 -25.37 7.08 24.97
N ASN A 642 -26.14 7.80 25.80
CA ASN A 642 -26.20 9.26 25.71
C ASN A 642 -26.44 9.92 27.05
N THR A 643 -26.19 11.23 27.07
CA THR A 643 -26.36 12.12 28.23
C THR A 643 -27.46 13.16 28.05
N CYS A 644 -28.28 13.02 27.00
CA CYS A 644 -29.24 14.05 26.58
C CYS A 644 -30.48 14.18 27.46
N GLY A 645 -30.72 13.23 28.37
CA GLY A 645 -31.90 13.25 29.25
C GLY A 645 -33.22 13.38 28.50
N SER A 646 -34.24 13.96 29.14
CA SER A 646 -35.52 14.30 28.51
C SER A 646 -35.56 15.72 27.92
N SER A 647 -34.53 16.54 28.17
CA SER A 647 -34.39 17.87 27.61
C SER A 647 -32.94 18.33 27.62
N ILE A 648 -32.52 19.00 26.54
CA ILE A 648 -31.23 19.69 26.46
C ILE A 648 -31.46 21.14 26.90
N PRO A 649 -30.71 21.68 27.88
CA PRO A 649 -30.85 23.07 28.34
C PRO A 649 -30.71 24.10 27.22
N ALA A 650 -31.22 25.32 27.45
CA ALA A 650 -30.95 26.47 26.58
C ALA A 650 -29.45 26.73 26.49
N ASN A 651 -28.91 26.95 25.28
CA ASN A 651 -27.47 27.04 25.01
C ASN A 651 -26.70 25.85 25.61
N GLY A 652 -27.33 24.67 25.62
CA GLY A 652 -26.82 23.45 26.20
C GLY A 652 -26.43 22.44 25.12
N SER A 653 -25.59 21.46 25.43
CA SER A 653 -25.40 20.26 24.62
C SER A 653 -25.50 19.01 25.47
N CYS A 654 -25.53 17.89 24.77
CA CYS A 654 -25.30 16.57 25.32
C CYS A 654 -24.49 15.75 24.32
N THR A 655 -24.08 14.56 24.72
CA THR A 655 -23.30 13.65 23.87
C THR A 655 -24.03 12.33 23.68
N VAL A 656 -23.83 11.73 22.51
CA VAL A 656 -24.25 10.37 22.16
C VAL A 656 -22.99 9.57 21.81
N GLY A 657 -22.58 8.65 22.68
CA GLY A 657 -21.50 7.71 22.41
C GLY A 657 -22.02 6.54 21.58
N VAL A 658 -21.44 6.31 20.41
CA VAL A 658 -21.82 5.25 19.47
C VAL A 658 -20.72 4.20 19.39
N THR A 659 -21.10 2.93 19.45
CA THR A 659 -20.20 1.79 19.25
C THR A 659 -20.68 0.95 18.08
N PHE A 660 -19.74 0.26 17.42
CA PHE A 660 -20.00 -0.67 16.34
C PHE A 660 -19.66 -2.10 16.80
N LYS A 661 -20.65 -2.99 16.74
CA LYS A 661 -20.51 -4.42 17.06
C LYS A 661 -21.04 -5.25 15.90
N PRO A 662 -20.22 -5.51 14.87
CA PRO A 662 -20.66 -6.23 13.69
C PRO A 662 -21.21 -7.61 14.06
N THR A 663 -22.35 -7.99 13.50
CA THR A 663 -22.97 -9.31 13.65
C THR A 663 -22.69 -10.23 12.46
N ALA A 664 -22.17 -9.67 11.37
CA ALA A 664 -21.75 -10.37 10.17
C ALA A 664 -20.55 -9.66 9.52
N THR A 665 -19.86 -10.37 8.63
CA THR A 665 -18.76 -9.81 7.84
C THR A 665 -19.25 -8.90 6.71
N GLY A 666 -18.36 -8.03 6.22
CA GLY A 666 -18.64 -7.07 5.15
C GLY A 666 -19.04 -5.69 5.66
N SER A 667 -19.33 -4.78 4.73
CA SER A 667 -19.74 -3.42 5.06
C SER A 667 -21.07 -3.43 5.81
N ARG A 668 -21.14 -2.67 6.90
CA ARG A 668 -22.29 -2.51 7.79
C ARG A 668 -22.58 -1.02 7.87
N THR A 669 -23.84 -0.65 7.66
CA THR A 669 -24.30 0.72 7.77
C THR A 669 -25.44 0.82 8.77
N GLY A 670 -25.60 2.00 9.34
CA GLY A 670 -26.64 2.32 10.31
C GLY A 670 -26.92 3.81 10.33
N THR A 671 -27.85 4.19 11.18
CA THR A 671 -28.24 5.59 11.38
C THR A 671 -28.52 5.80 12.86
N LEU A 672 -27.85 6.79 13.44
CA LEU A 672 -28.27 7.38 14.71
C LEU A 672 -29.27 8.49 14.40
N THR A 673 -30.45 8.46 15.01
CA THR A 673 -31.50 9.49 14.87
C THR A 673 -31.76 10.15 16.23
N VAL A 674 -31.62 11.47 16.27
CA VAL A 674 -31.82 12.30 17.47
C VAL A 674 -32.98 13.27 17.20
N ASN A 675 -34.12 13.05 17.87
CA ASN A 675 -35.30 13.91 17.79
C ASN A 675 -35.38 14.82 19.01
N ALA A 676 -34.97 16.09 18.87
CA ALA A 676 -34.90 17.04 19.97
C ALA A 676 -35.31 18.45 19.51
N GLY A 677 -36.03 19.18 20.37
CA GLY A 677 -36.52 20.54 20.06
C GLY A 677 -37.46 20.62 18.85
N GLY A 678 -38.14 19.51 18.52
CA GLY A 678 -38.98 19.41 17.31
C GLY A 678 -38.20 19.18 16.01
N VAL A 679 -36.87 18.99 16.09
CA VAL A 679 -35.97 18.74 14.96
C VAL A 679 -35.49 17.30 14.98
N THR A 680 -35.47 16.65 13.82
CA THR A 680 -34.87 15.33 13.61
C THR A 680 -33.47 15.49 13.02
N ASN A 681 -32.45 15.07 13.77
CA ASN A 681 -31.07 14.97 13.31
C ASN A 681 -30.75 13.50 13.01
N THR A 682 -30.05 13.25 11.91
CA THR A 682 -29.59 11.92 11.54
C THR A 682 -28.08 11.92 11.35
N VAL A 683 -27.40 10.98 11.98
CA VAL A 683 -25.96 10.73 11.82
C VAL A 683 -25.78 9.40 11.09
N GLY A 684 -25.11 9.43 9.95
CA GLY A 684 -24.79 8.22 9.17
C GLY A 684 -23.70 7.39 9.86
N LEU A 685 -23.89 6.08 9.97
CA LEU A 685 -22.92 5.19 10.62
C LEU A 685 -22.41 4.16 9.62
N SER A 686 -21.09 3.95 9.58
CA SER A 686 -20.47 2.91 8.76
C SER A 686 -19.38 2.16 9.51
N GLY A 687 -19.16 0.90 9.13
CA GLY A 687 -18.08 0.06 9.62
C GLY A 687 -17.99 -1.22 8.78
N THR A 688 -16.90 -1.96 8.91
CA THR A 688 -16.74 -3.25 8.22
C THR A 688 -16.62 -4.36 9.26
N GLY A 689 -17.56 -5.29 9.25
CA GLY A 689 -17.42 -6.53 10.00
C GLY A 689 -16.34 -7.41 9.36
N THR A 690 -15.34 -7.81 10.13
CA THR A 690 -14.39 -8.86 9.74
C THR A 690 -14.74 -10.15 10.47
N ALA A 691 -14.31 -11.33 9.99
CA ALA A 691 -14.61 -12.56 10.71
C ALA A 691 -13.99 -12.52 12.12
N PRO A 692 -14.56 -13.13 13.18
CA PRO A 692 -13.84 -13.32 14.43
C PRO A 692 -12.70 -14.30 14.16
N GLY A 693 -11.45 -13.94 14.44
CA GLY A 693 -10.31 -14.71 13.97
C GLY A 693 -8.93 -14.20 14.42
N PRO A 694 -7.86 -14.92 14.05
CA PRO A 694 -6.50 -14.49 14.28
C PRO A 694 -6.20 -13.22 13.47
N VAL A 695 -5.23 -12.42 13.90
CA VAL A 695 -4.72 -11.27 13.14
C VAL A 695 -3.21 -11.33 13.24
N LEU A 696 -2.49 -11.38 12.12
CA LEU A 696 -1.04 -11.49 12.12
C LEU A 696 -0.39 -10.12 11.90
N GLY A 697 0.30 -9.58 12.90
CA GLY A 697 1.16 -8.41 12.77
C GLY A 697 2.62 -8.82 12.53
N SER A 698 3.33 -8.15 11.63
CA SER A 698 4.76 -8.36 11.38
C SER A 698 5.60 -7.21 11.92
N ASN A 699 6.71 -7.54 12.58
CA ASN A 699 7.70 -6.58 13.02
C ASN A 699 9.13 -7.07 12.66
N PRO A 700 9.88 -6.33 11.83
CA PRO A 700 9.45 -5.14 11.09
C PRO A 700 8.38 -5.45 10.03
N ALA A 701 7.59 -4.44 9.62
CA ALA A 701 6.52 -4.59 8.63
C ALA A 701 7.03 -4.76 7.18
N SER A 702 8.29 -4.40 6.92
CA SER A 702 9.00 -4.56 5.66
C SER A 702 10.48 -4.88 5.90
N LEU A 703 11.18 -5.38 4.87
CA LEU A 703 12.63 -5.57 4.88
C LEU A 703 13.26 -4.87 3.67
N SER A 704 14.36 -4.17 3.89
CA SER A 704 15.18 -3.55 2.83
C SER A 704 16.60 -4.11 2.87
N PHE A 705 17.09 -4.60 1.74
CA PHE A 705 18.43 -5.18 1.61
C PHE A 705 19.38 -4.19 0.94
N ALA A 706 20.60 -4.09 1.47
CA ALA A 706 21.66 -3.29 0.88
C ALA A 706 22.00 -3.73 -0.55
N GLY A 707 22.62 -2.81 -1.30
CA GLY A 707 23.08 -3.06 -2.67
C GLY A 707 23.92 -4.33 -2.78
N THR A 708 23.43 -5.29 -3.57
CA THR A 708 24.01 -6.62 -3.72
C THR A 708 24.34 -6.87 -5.19
N VAL A 709 25.55 -7.31 -5.49
CA VAL A 709 25.95 -7.63 -6.88
C VAL A 709 25.06 -8.72 -7.44
N VAL A 710 24.59 -8.53 -8.68
CA VAL A 710 23.77 -9.52 -9.39
C VAL A 710 24.43 -10.90 -9.35
N GLY A 711 23.66 -11.89 -8.90
CA GLY A 711 24.11 -13.27 -8.73
C GLY A 711 24.67 -13.61 -7.34
N SER A 712 24.97 -12.62 -6.49
CA SER A 712 25.40 -12.80 -5.10
C SER A 712 24.22 -12.76 -4.13
N THR A 713 24.39 -13.33 -2.93
CA THR A 713 23.35 -13.34 -1.88
C THR A 713 23.70 -12.36 -0.77
N ALA A 714 22.77 -11.49 -0.39
CA ALA A 714 22.89 -10.59 0.74
C ALA A 714 22.79 -11.35 2.09
N THR A 715 23.22 -10.71 3.18
CA THR A 715 22.95 -11.22 4.54
C THR A 715 21.45 -11.34 4.77
N ALA A 716 21.01 -12.49 5.27
CA ALA A 716 19.59 -12.74 5.54
C ALA A 716 19.06 -11.85 6.67
N GLN A 717 17.81 -11.40 6.57
CA GLN A 717 17.10 -10.62 7.57
C GLN A 717 15.87 -11.38 8.08
N THR A 718 15.38 -11.09 9.28
CA THR A 718 14.27 -11.83 9.89
C THR A 718 13.13 -10.90 10.29
N VAL A 719 11.90 -11.33 10.04
CA VAL A 719 10.67 -10.71 10.54
C VAL A 719 10.01 -11.60 11.59
N THR A 720 9.59 -11.00 12.70
CA THR A 720 8.75 -11.65 13.69
C THR A 720 7.28 -11.42 13.36
N VAL A 721 6.49 -12.48 13.29
CA VAL A 721 5.06 -12.44 12.98
C VAL A 721 4.28 -12.86 14.22
N THR A 722 3.46 -11.96 14.76
CA THR A 722 2.74 -12.11 16.03
C THR A 722 1.23 -12.20 15.78
N ASN A 723 0.53 -13.12 16.45
CA ASN A 723 -0.93 -13.18 16.39
C ASN A 723 -1.57 -12.29 17.48
N THR A 724 -2.13 -11.15 17.07
CA THR A 724 -2.83 -10.20 17.93
C THR A 724 -4.35 -10.39 17.93
N GLY A 725 -4.86 -11.35 17.17
CA GLY A 725 -6.28 -11.64 17.07
C GLY A 725 -6.84 -12.39 18.27
N THR A 726 -8.09 -12.82 18.16
CA THR A 726 -8.84 -13.41 19.29
C THR A 726 -8.83 -14.94 19.28
N THR A 727 -8.29 -15.58 18.24
CA THR A 727 -8.17 -17.04 18.13
C THR A 727 -6.80 -17.43 17.53
N THR A 728 -6.41 -18.69 17.67
CA THR A 728 -5.12 -19.21 17.18
C THR A 728 -5.02 -19.16 15.65
N ALA A 729 -3.92 -18.61 15.14
CA ALA A 729 -3.61 -18.62 13.72
C ALA A 729 -2.99 -19.96 13.30
N THR A 730 -3.44 -20.52 12.18
CA THR A 730 -2.88 -21.67 11.49
C THR A 730 -2.38 -21.17 10.14
N VAL A 731 -1.07 -21.21 9.94
CA VAL A 731 -0.38 -20.82 8.72
C VAL A 731 -0.38 -22.00 7.76
N SER A 732 -1.07 -21.85 6.64
CA SER A 732 -1.17 -22.85 5.57
C SER A 732 -0.07 -22.71 4.52
N GLY A 733 0.66 -21.58 4.49
CA GLY A 733 1.82 -21.42 3.62
C GLY A 733 2.53 -20.09 3.83
N VAL A 734 3.83 -20.07 3.54
CA VAL A 734 4.62 -18.85 3.42
C VAL A 734 5.27 -18.88 2.05
N SER A 735 4.88 -17.98 1.16
CA SER A 735 5.47 -17.82 -0.17
C SER A 735 6.24 -16.51 -0.24
N ILE A 736 7.11 -16.40 -1.24
CA ILE A 736 7.93 -15.22 -1.45
C ILE A 736 8.11 -14.96 -2.95
N THR A 737 8.15 -13.69 -3.35
CA THR A 737 8.26 -13.27 -4.75
C THR A 737 9.53 -12.45 -5.00
N GLY A 738 9.87 -12.29 -6.28
CA GLY A 738 11.02 -11.51 -6.71
C GLY A 738 12.34 -12.26 -6.53
N ASP A 739 13.39 -11.51 -6.28
CA ASP A 739 14.76 -12.02 -6.11
C ASP A 739 15.04 -12.48 -4.67
N PHE A 740 14.01 -12.93 -3.97
CA PHE A 740 14.08 -13.25 -2.56
C PHE A 740 13.72 -14.72 -2.30
N SER A 741 14.30 -15.29 -1.25
CA SER A 741 13.97 -16.64 -0.74
C SER A 741 13.72 -16.57 0.76
N GLN A 742 12.98 -17.53 1.32
CA GLN A 742 12.67 -17.54 2.76
C GLN A 742 12.74 -18.92 3.38
N THR A 743 13.07 -18.92 4.68
CA THR A 743 12.82 -20.01 5.62
C THR A 743 11.96 -19.47 6.76
N ASN A 744 11.15 -20.32 7.39
CA ASN A 744 10.29 -19.90 8.50
C ASN A 744 9.98 -21.06 9.44
N ASN A 745 9.45 -20.74 10.61
CA ASN A 745 8.87 -21.69 11.56
C ASN A 745 7.37 -21.45 11.82
N CYS A 746 6.70 -20.76 10.90
CA CYS A 746 5.32 -20.33 11.03
C CYS A 746 4.36 -21.49 10.70
N THR A 747 3.83 -22.13 11.75
CA THR A 747 2.87 -23.25 11.64
C THR A 747 1.57 -22.94 12.34
N THR A 748 1.56 -22.90 13.67
CA THR A 748 0.45 -22.42 14.48
C THR A 748 0.93 -21.35 15.45
N ILE A 749 0.24 -20.21 15.48
CA ILE A 749 0.60 -19.06 16.30
C ILE A 749 -0.55 -18.80 17.27
N ALA A 750 -0.35 -19.16 18.54
CA ALA A 750 -1.33 -18.91 19.60
C ALA A 750 -1.65 -17.42 19.75
N VAL A 751 -2.77 -17.08 20.37
CA VAL A 751 -3.08 -15.68 20.71
C VAL A 751 -1.96 -15.10 21.56
N GLY A 752 -1.38 -13.97 21.15
CA GLY A 752 -0.20 -13.35 21.75
C GLY A 752 1.14 -14.05 21.46
N GLY A 753 1.14 -15.17 20.73
CA GLY A 753 2.34 -15.88 20.31
C GLY A 753 2.93 -15.32 19.01
N SER A 754 4.14 -15.77 18.65
CA SER A 754 4.84 -15.35 17.44
C SER A 754 5.58 -16.47 16.72
N CYS A 755 5.94 -16.24 15.45
CA CYS A 755 6.88 -17.04 14.65
C CYS A 755 7.87 -16.11 13.92
N ALA A 756 8.88 -16.69 13.27
CA ALA A 756 9.91 -15.97 12.52
C ALA A 756 9.93 -16.38 11.05
N VAL A 757 10.07 -15.40 10.16
CA VAL A 757 10.36 -15.58 8.73
C VAL A 757 11.71 -14.95 8.42
N THR A 758 12.70 -15.77 8.03
CA THR A 758 14.02 -15.32 7.62
C THR A 758 14.10 -15.25 6.10
N VAL A 759 14.40 -14.07 5.56
CA VAL A 759 14.43 -13.74 4.15
C VAL A 759 15.87 -13.52 3.68
N SER A 760 16.23 -14.06 2.51
CA SER A 760 17.49 -13.81 1.81
C SER A 760 17.22 -13.13 0.47
N PHE A 761 18.09 -12.20 0.06
CA PHE A 761 18.01 -11.47 -1.22
C PHE A 761 19.16 -11.88 -2.14
N LYS A 762 18.86 -12.25 -3.40
CA LYS A 762 19.82 -12.62 -4.44
C LYS A 762 19.41 -12.01 -5.78
N PRO A 763 19.84 -10.76 -6.09
CA PRO A 763 19.40 -10.06 -7.27
C PRO A 763 19.78 -10.78 -8.56
N THR A 764 18.88 -10.81 -9.53
CA THR A 764 19.07 -11.43 -10.86
C THR A 764 19.38 -10.42 -11.95
N THR A 765 19.03 -9.15 -11.75
CA THR A 765 19.44 -8.01 -12.59
C THR A 765 19.72 -6.79 -11.73
N GLY A 766 20.36 -5.75 -12.30
CA GLY A 766 20.55 -4.49 -11.59
C GLY A 766 19.25 -3.72 -11.39
N GLY A 767 19.34 -2.68 -10.56
CA GLY A 767 18.22 -1.81 -10.19
C GLY A 767 17.43 -2.32 -8.99
N THR A 768 16.44 -1.52 -8.57
CA THR A 768 15.59 -1.84 -7.42
C THR A 768 14.77 -3.10 -7.68
N ARG A 769 14.83 -4.03 -6.73
CA ARG A 769 14.15 -5.31 -6.74
C ARG A 769 13.12 -5.30 -5.62
N ALA A 770 11.85 -5.33 -5.99
CA ALA A 770 10.75 -5.48 -5.05
C ALA A 770 10.36 -6.95 -4.93
N GLY A 771 9.91 -7.35 -3.76
CA GLY A 771 9.36 -8.66 -3.48
C GLY A 771 8.37 -8.58 -2.32
N THR A 772 7.73 -9.70 -2.03
CA THR A 772 6.77 -9.77 -0.94
C THR A 772 6.82 -11.15 -0.32
N VAL A 773 6.97 -11.23 1.01
CA VAL A 773 6.60 -12.46 1.73
C VAL A 773 5.09 -12.45 1.87
N THR A 774 4.44 -13.53 1.45
CA THR A 774 2.99 -13.72 1.60
C THR A 774 2.75 -14.88 2.56
N ILE A 775 2.16 -14.58 3.71
CA ILE A 775 1.78 -15.56 4.73
C ILE A 775 0.30 -15.89 4.52
N THR A 776 0.05 -17.09 4.02
CA THR A 776 -1.30 -17.65 3.92
C THR A 776 -1.65 -18.35 5.22
N SER A 777 -2.75 -17.97 5.84
CA SER A 777 -3.23 -18.51 7.11
C SER A 777 -4.75 -18.43 7.22
N ASN A 778 -5.32 -18.89 8.33
CA ASN A 778 -6.71 -18.63 8.70
C ASN A 778 -6.92 -17.26 9.37
N ALA A 779 -5.93 -16.37 9.38
CA ALA A 779 -6.05 -15.04 9.97
C ALA A 779 -7.00 -14.15 9.17
N ASN A 780 -7.61 -13.17 9.82
CA ASN A 780 -8.55 -12.23 9.23
C ASN A 780 -7.90 -11.29 8.22
N ASN A 781 -6.61 -11.00 8.41
CA ASN A 781 -5.78 -10.25 7.47
C ASN A 781 -5.01 -11.19 6.53
N ASN A 782 -5.61 -12.33 6.15
CA ASN A 782 -5.03 -13.27 5.19
C ASN A 782 -5.28 -12.84 3.74
N PRO A 783 -4.27 -12.89 2.86
CA PRO A 783 -2.87 -13.17 3.19
C PRO A 783 -2.20 -11.98 3.87
N SER A 784 -1.37 -12.25 4.87
CA SER A 784 -0.56 -11.20 5.51
C SER A 784 0.73 -11.03 4.72
N SER A 785 1.09 -9.80 4.37
CA SER A 785 2.22 -9.52 3.50
C SER A 785 3.29 -8.69 4.18
N ILE A 786 4.55 -9.00 3.90
CA ILE A 786 5.72 -8.20 4.31
C ILE A 786 6.39 -7.73 3.01
N ALA A 787 6.47 -6.41 2.83
CA ALA A 787 7.13 -5.83 1.67
C ALA A 787 8.64 -6.05 1.74
N LEU A 788 9.26 -6.37 0.61
CA LEU A 788 10.69 -6.57 0.46
C LEU A 788 11.23 -5.62 -0.60
N SER A 789 12.34 -4.98 -0.32
CA SER A 789 13.11 -4.22 -1.31
C SER A 789 14.60 -4.58 -1.22
N GLY A 790 15.31 -4.46 -2.33
CA GLY A 790 16.76 -4.62 -2.38
C GLY A 790 17.31 -4.03 -3.67
N LEU A 791 18.54 -3.55 -3.66
CA LEU A 791 19.17 -3.00 -4.87
C LEU A 791 20.08 -4.06 -5.51
N GLY A 792 19.78 -4.43 -6.76
CA GLY A 792 20.71 -5.21 -7.59
C GLY A 792 21.79 -4.30 -8.16
N ILE A 793 23.05 -4.69 -8.00
CA ILE A 793 24.21 -3.97 -8.55
C ILE A 793 24.72 -4.71 -9.79
N ASP A 794 24.68 -4.06 -10.96
CA ASP A 794 25.21 -4.56 -12.23
C ASP A 794 26.16 -3.58 -12.93
N SER A 795 26.58 -3.88 -14.17
CA SER A 795 27.52 -3.04 -14.94
C SER A 795 27.02 -1.63 -15.29
N SER A 796 25.72 -1.37 -15.10
CA SER A 796 25.10 -0.06 -15.29
C SER A 796 24.98 0.72 -13.98
N THR A 797 25.24 0.11 -12.83
CA THR A 797 25.12 0.76 -11.52
C THR A 797 26.40 1.54 -11.19
N ASN A 798 26.29 2.85 -10.99
CA ASN A 798 27.40 3.65 -10.43
C ASN A 798 27.54 3.33 -8.93
N ILE A 799 28.54 2.53 -8.58
CA ILE A 799 28.80 2.10 -7.19
C ILE A 799 29.65 3.12 -6.40
N ALA A 800 30.11 4.20 -7.04
CA ALA A 800 30.79 5.31 -6.40
C ALA A 800 29.85 6.42 -5.94
N ALA A 801 28.61 6.48 -6.43
CA ALA A 801 27.65 7.51 -6.03
C ALA A 801 27.44 7.52 -4.50
N GLY A 802 27.56 8.70 -3.90
CA GLY A 802 27.44 8.95 -2.46
C GLY A 802 28.53 8.30 -1.59
N ARG A 803 29.60 7.73 -2.17
CA ARG A 803 30.65 7.04 -1.43
C ARG A 803 31.73 7.99 -0.92
N PRO A 804 32.36 7.70 0.24
CA PRO A 804 33.47 8.50 0.73
C PRO A 804 34.60 8.60 -0.31
N ALA A 805 34.98 9.83 -0.63
CA ALA A 805 36.09 10.14 -1.52
C ALA A 805 37.23 10.84 -0.77
N SER A 806 38.47 10.60 -1.21
CA SER A 806 39.66 11.24 -0.68
C SER A 806 40.66 11.55 -1.79
N ALA A 807 41.56 12.49 -1.53
CA ALA A 807 42.55 12.93 -2.52
C ALA A 807 43.90 13.26 -1.87
N SER A 808 44.93 13.38 -2.70
CA SER A 808 46.27 13.82 -2.28
C SER A 808 46.29 15.24 -1.70
N SER A 809 45.42 16.11 -2.21
CA SER A 809 45.22 17.47 -1.73
C SER A 809 43.88 18.02 -2.20
N SER A 810 43.47 19.17 -1.66
CA SER A 810 42.31 19.93 -2.14
C SER A 810 42.61 21.43 -2.09
N ASN A 811 41.94 22.20 -2.94
CA ASN A 811 42.08 23.65 -2.99
C ASN A 811 40.77 24.33 -2.52
N GLY A 812 40.76 24.84 -1.28
CA GLY A 812 39.61 25.57 -0.73
C GLY A 812 38.34 24.72 -0.67
N GLN A 813 37.25 25.21 -1.29
CA GLN A 813 35.93 24.56 -1.29
C GLN A 813 35.81 23.39 -2.28
N PHE A 814 36.81 23.16 -3.14
CA PHE A 814 36.81 22.09 -4.14
C PHE A 814 37.28 20.75 -3.54
N ALA A 815 36.48 20.25 -2.60
CA ALA A 815 36.81 19.09 -1.78
C ALA A 815 36.61 17.76 -2.54
N PRO A 816 37.27 16.66 -2.12
CA PRO A 816 37.11 15.35 -2.75
C PRO A 816 35.68 14.80 -2.69
N ALA A 817 34.87 15.22 -1.72
CA ALA A 817 33.47 14.80 -1.59
C ALA A 817 32.62 15.13 -2.83
N ASN A 818 33.00 16.17 -3.57
CA ASN A 818 32.34 16.60 -4.81
C ASN A 818 32.49 15.58 -5.96
N LEU A 819 33.31 14.54 -5.80
CA LEU A 819 33.50 13.50 -6.82
C LEU A 819 32.34 12.50 -6.89
N THR A 820 31.42 12.52 -5.94
CA THR A 820 30.42 11.45 -5.76
C THR A 820 29.04 11.99 -5.36
N ASP A 821 28.84 13.30 -5.38
CA ASP A 821 27.66 14.01 -4.86
C ASP A 821 26.48 14.13 -5.84
N ALA A 822 26.65 13.61 -7.06
CA ALA A 822 25.70 13.70 -8.18
C ALA A 822 25.42 15.12 -8.70
N ASP A 823 26.13 16.15 -8.21
CA ASP A 823 26.04 17.51 -8.72
C ASP A 823 27.14 17.74 -9.76
N ALA A 824 26.76 17.79 -11.04
CA ALA A 824 27.71 18.01 -12.13
C ALA A 824 28.34 19.42 -12.11
N SER A 825 27.89 20.35 -11.28
CA SER A 825 28.39 21.72 -11.19
C SER A 825 29.49 21.92 -10.13
N THR A 826 29.59 21.03 -9.15
CA THR A 826 30.67 21.01 -8.16
C THR A 826 31.87 20.24 -8.70
N TYR A 827 33.06 20.44 -8.13
CA TYR A 827 34.24 19.67 -8.52
C TYR A 827 35.29 19.61 -7.41
N TRP A 828 36.12 18.58 -7.47
CA TRP A 828 37.37 18.50 -6.73
C TRP A 828 38.50 19.16 -7.53
N GLU A 829 39.37 19.90 -6.83
CA GLU A 829 40.59 20.47 -7.38
C GLU A 829 41.78 20.21 -6.46
N SER A 830 42.86 19.66 -7.00
CA SER A 830 44.11 19.47 -6.26
C SER A 830 44.91 20.77 -6.07
N ALA A 831 45.94 20.77 -5.22
CA ALA A 831 46.91 21.85 -5.12
C ALA A 831 47.61 22.15 -6.46
N ASN A 832 47.69 23.45 -6.80
CA ASN A 832 48.27 23.92 -8.06
C ASN A 832 49.77 23.60 -8.19
N GLY A 833 50.20 23.28 -9.41
CA GLY A 833 51.62 23.10 -9.79
C GLY A 833 52.28 21.86 -9.19
N SER A 834 51.53 20.94 -8.60
CA SER A 834 52.06 19.88 -7.72
C SER A 834 51.83 18.46 -8.24
N PHE A 835 51.76 18.26 -9.56
CA PHE A 835 51.59 16.92 -10.13
C PHE A 835 52.74 15.95 -9.74
N PRO A 836 52.48 14.64 -9.55
CA PRO A 836 51.19 13.97 -9.71
C PRO A 836 50.24 14.20 -8.53
N GLN A 837 48.94 14.25 -8.83
CA GLN A 837 47.86 14.36 -7.84
C GLN A 837 46.89 13.21 -8.04
N TRP A 838 46.25 12.73 -6.98
CA TRP A 838 45.32 11.61 -7.06
C TRP A 838 44.03 11.90 -6.31
N ALA A 839 42.96 11.31 -6.81
CA ALA A 839 41.66 11.23 -6.14
C ALA A 839 41.18 9.78 -6.16
N GLN A 840 40.48 9.35 -5.11
CA GLN A 840 39.97 7.99 -4.98
C GLN A 840 38.61 7.95 -4.31
N VAL A 841 37.88 6.86 -4.57
CA VAL A 841 36.60 6.54 -3.92
C VAL A 841 36.75 5.22 -3.15
N ASP A 842 36.24 5.17 -1.91
CA ASP A 842 36.05 3.93 -1.14
C ASP A 842 34.65 3.36 -1.43
N LEU A 843 34.60 2.27 -2.19
CA LEU A 843 33.35 1.59 -2.55
C LEU A 843 32.70 0.86 -1.35
N GLY A 844 33.37 0.83 -0.19
CA GLY A 844 32.91 0.22 1.07
C GLY A 844 33.11 -1.30 1.14
N GLN A 845 33.23 -1.97 0.00
CA GLN A 845 33.52 -3.40 -0.12
C GLN A 845 34.26 -3.70 -1.43
N ASN A 846 34.78 -4.92 -1.58
CA ASN A 846 35.44 -5.34 -2.81
C ASN A 846 34.42 -5.57 -3.93
N TYR A 847 34.60 -4.92 -5.07
CA TYR A 847 33.86 -5.17 -6.31
C TYR A 847 34.81 -5.63 -7.42
N GLY A 848 34.30 -6.43 -8.36
CA GLY A 848 34.91 -6.53 -9.68
C GLY A 848 34.54 -5.27 -10.46
N VAL A 849 35.49 -4.38 -10.71
CA VAL A 849 35.30 -3.11 -11.42
C VAL A 849 35.75 -3.27 -12.86
N GLY A 850 35.01 -2.72 -13.83
CA GLY A 850 35.38 -2.82 -15.25
C GLY A 850 35.20 -1.55 -16.05
N LYS A 851 34.66 -0.49 -15.44
CA LYS A 851 34.46 0.80 -16.11
C LYS A 851 34.49 1.91 -15.08
N VAL A 852 35.14 3.02 -15.42
CA VAL A 852 35.00 4.30 -14.72
C VAL A 852 34.53 5.35 -15.72
N ILE A 853 33.73 6.30 -15.24
CA ILE A 853 33.37 7.50 -15.99
C ILE A 853 33.83 8.69 -15.15
N LEU A 854 34.64 9.54 -15.79
CA LEU A 854 35.21 10.73 -15.19
C LEU A 854 34.59 11.93 -15.87
N LYS A 855 34.22 12.96 -15.11
CA LYS A 855 33.62 14.18 -15.67
C LYS A 855 34.35 15.42 -15.18
N LEU A 856 34.23 16.49 -15.97
CA LEU A 856 34.42 17.88 -15.54
C LEU A 856 33.06 18.60 -15.62
N PRO A 857 32.90 19.77 -14.97
CA PRO A 857 31.64 20.48 -15.05
C PRO A 857 31.20 20.71 -16.50
N PRO A 858 29.93 20.46 -16.86
CA PRO A 858 29.48 20.42 -18.25
C PRO A 858 29.34 21.80 -18.89
N SER A 859 29.45 22.87 -18.10
CA SER A 859 29.40 24.26 -18.58
C SER A 859 30.45 24.52 -19.64
N THR A 860 30.06 25.18 -20.74
CA THR A 860 30.98 25.61 -21.81
C THR A 860 32.04 26.62 -21.33
N ALA A 861 31.89 27.17 -20.12
CA ALA A 861 32.96 27.94 -19.46
C ALA A 861 34.21 27.08 -19.18
N TRP A 862 34.04 25.76 -19.05
CA TRP A 862 35.14 24.80 -18.99
C TRP A 862 35.58 24.42 -20.40
N GLY A 863 36.51 25.20 -20.96
CA GLY A 863 37.09 24.93 -22.28
C GLY A 863 37.73 23.54 -22.38
N ALA A 864 37.77 23.01 -23.61
CA ALA A 864 38.30 21.68 -23.91
C ALA A 864 39.74 21.51 -23.40
N ARG A 865 40.01 20.39 -22.73
CA ARG A 865 41.31 20.10 -22.11
C ARG A 865 41.61 18.61 -22.07
N THR A 866 42.88 18.26 -21.87
CA THR A 866 43.33 16.88 -21.73
C THR A 866 43.99 16.71 -20.38
N GLU A 867 43.48 15.76 -19.59
CA GLU A 867 44.18 15.27 -18.40
C GLU A 867 44.93 13.99 -18.71
N THR A 868 46.20 13.92 -18.33
CA THR A 868 47.00 12.69 -18.41
C THR A 868 46.88 11.94 -17.11
N LEU A 869 46.28 10.76 -17.13
CA LEU A 869 45.95 10.01 -15.91
C LEU A 869 46.04 8.50 -16.10
N SER A 870 46.14 7.77 -14.98
CA SER A 870 46.04 6.32 -14.88
C SER A 870 44.96 5.92 -13.87
N VAL A 871 44.32 4.76 -14.06
CA VAL A 871 43.37 4.19 -13.10
C VAL A 871 44.06 3.08 -12.29
N LEU A 872 43.95 3.15 -10.98
CA LEU A 872 44.54 2.23 -10.02
C LEU A 872 43.44 1.58 -9.16
N GLY A 873 43.66 0.34 -8.74
CA GLY A 873 42.76 -0.41 -7.87
C GLY A 873 43.48 -0.94 -6.64
N SER A 874 42.78 -0.98 -5.50
CA SER A 874 43.27 -1.54 -4.24
C SER A 874 42.13 -2.21 -3.45
N THR A 875 42.46 -3.24 -2.68
CA THR A 875 41.51 -3.90 -1.76
C THR A 875 41.67 -3.46 -0.31
N ASP A 876 42.80 -2.86 0.05
CA ASP A 876 43.18 -2.48 1.42
C ASP A 876 43.31 -0.96 1.62
N GLY A 877 43.33 -0.18 0.53
CA GLY A 877 43.45 1.27 0.55
C GLY A 877 44.88 1.78 0.72
N SER A 878 45.87 0.89 0.82
CA SER A 878 47.28 1.24 0.99
C SER A 878 48.16 0.74 -0.17
N THR A 879 47.87 -0.45 -0.72
CA THR A 879 48.61 -1.04 -1.83
C THR A 879 47.80 -0.93 -3.12
N PHE A 880 48.30 -0.18 -4.10
CA PHE A 880 47.59 0.06 -5.38
C PHE A 880 48.29 -0.63 -6.55
N ALA A 881 47.50 -1.28 -7.40
CA ALA A 881 47.93 -1.84 -8.67
C ALA A 881 47.37 -1.03 -9.83
N THR A 882 48.16 -0.89 -10.91
CA THR A 882 47.71 -0.24 -12.13
C THR A 882 46.69 -1.10 -12.85
N VAL A 883 45.47 -0.57 -13.00
CA VAL A 883 44.37 -1.20 -13.74
C VAL A 883 44.34 -0.70 -15.18
N VAL A 884 44.58 0.61 -15.38
CA VAL A 884 44.75 1.24 -16.69
C VAL A 884 46.01 2.08 -16.68
N GLY A 885 46.88 1.86 -17.66
CA GLY A 885 48.12 2.61 -17.83
C GLY A 885 47.88 4.10 -18.08
N SER A 886 48.90 4.92 -17.84
CA SER A 886 48.80 6.37 -18.02
C SER A 886 48.58 6.75 -19.49
N ALA A 887 47.56 7.56 -19.75
CA ALA A 887 47.24 8.10 -21.07
C ALA A 887 46.57 9.49 -20.97
N GLY A 888 46.57 10.26 -22.06
CA GLY A 888 45.85 11.52 -22.15
C GLY A 888 44.37 11.30 -22.49
N TYR A 889 43.46 11.87 -21.71
CA TYR A 889 42.02 11.81 -21.92
C TYR A 889 41.44 13.22 -22.08
N THR A 890 40.72 13.43 -23.17
CA THR A 890 40.18 14.74 -23.53
C THR A 890 38.76 14.92 -23.02
N PHE A 891 38.55 16.00 -22.26
CA PHE A 891 37.27 16.51 -21.81
C PHE A 891 36.92 17.72 -22.69
N ASP A 892 35.82 17.64 -23.42
CA ASP A 892 35.36 18.68 -24.33
C ASP A 892 33.85 18.91 -24.13
N PRO A 893 33.42 20.11 -23.70
CA PRO A 893 32.02 20.40 -23.42
C PRO A 893 31.14 20.27 -24.67
N ASN A 894 31.70 20.45 -25.87
CA ASN A 894 30.95 20.38 -27.14
C ASN A 894 30.94 18.98 -27.75
N ALA A 895 32.01 18.20 -27.56
CA ALA A 895 32.14 16.89 -28.22
C ALA A 895 31.68 15.72 -27.34
N ASN A 896 31.95 15.77 -26.04
CA ASN A 896 31.62 14.67 -25.12
C ASN A 896 31.01 15.16 -23.80
N ASN A 897 30.49 16.39 -23.76
CA ASN A 897 29.91 16.99 -22.55
C ASN A 897 30.85 16.88 -21.35
N ASN A 898 32.15 17.14 -21.57
CA ASN A 898 33.18 17.03 -20.55
C ASN A 898 33.16 15.66 -19.83
N THR A 899 32.94 14.57 -20.57
CA THR A 899 32.83 13.22 -20.02
C THR A 899 33.80 12.26 -20.71
N VAL A 900 34.55 11.51 -19.92
CA VAL A 900 35.46 10.46 -20.37
C VAL A 900 35.03 9.13 -19.79
N THR A 901 34.84 8.13 -20.64
CA THR A 901 34.58 6.73 -20.23
C THR A 901 35.84 5.89 -20.44
N ILE A 902 36.27 5.17 -19.40
CA ILE A 902 37.42 4.27 -19.44
C ILE A 902 36.95 2.87 -19.06
N THR A 903 36.97 1.95 -20.02
CA THR A 903 36.65 0.53 -19.81
C THR A 903 37.90 -0.33 -19.73
N PHE A 904 37.91 -1.35 -18.88
CA PHE A 904 39.06 -2.23 -18.67
C PHE A 904 38.61 -3.65 -18.25
N PRO A 905 39.48 -4.67 -18.41
CA PRO A 905 39.21 -6.01 -17.87
C PRO A 905 38.92 -5.97 -16.37
N ALA A 906 38.00 -6.82 -15.91
CA ALA A 906 37.56 -6.82 -14.52
C ALA A 906 38.73 -6.87 -13.52
N ALA A 907 38.79 -5.88 -12.63
CA ALA A 907 39.78 -5.78 -11.57
C ALA A 907 39.08 -5.72 -10.21
N THR A 908 39.51 -6.55 -9.26
CA THR A 908 38.96 -6.53 -7.90
C THR A 908 39.51 -5.33 -7.13
N ALA A 909 38.62 -4.41 -6.73
CA ALA A 909 38.99 -3.23 -5.96
C ALA A 909 37.87 -2.84 -4.99
N ARG A 910 38.26 -2.39 -3.80
CA ARG A 910 37.43 -1.59 -2.89
C ARG A 910 37.71 -0.10 -3.05
N TYR A 911 38.98 0.24 -3.27
CA TYR A 911 39.40 1.62 -3.50
C TYR A 911 39.82 1.76 -4.97
N VAL A 912 39.16 2.68 -5.68
CA VAL A 912 39.50 3.01 -7.07
C VAL A 912 40.08 4.40 -7.08
N ARG A 913 41.27 4.56 -7.64
CA ARG A 913 42.03 5.81 -7.62
C ARG A 913 42.38 6.24 -9.04
N VAL A 914 42.18 7.51 -9.36
CA VAL A 914 42.73 8.15 -10.55
C VAL A 914 43.97 8.93 -10.13
N ASN A 915 45.07 8.72 -10.84
CA ASN A 915 46.33 9.42 -10.62
C ASN A 915 46.66 10.28 -11.85
N ILE A 916 46.57 11.60 -11.68
CA ILE A 916 46.69 12.63 -12.73
C ILE A 916 48.10 13.21 -12.68
N THR A 917 48.77 13.25 -13.83
CA THR A 917 50.16 13.72 -13.97
C THR A 917 50.29 15.00 -14.79
N ALA A 918 49.26 15.39 -15.56
CA ALA A 918 49.22 16.65 -16.29
C ALA A 918 47.77 17.04 -16.63
N ASN A 919 47.49 18.34 -16.77
CA ASN A 919 46.24 18.90 -17.26
C ASN A 919 46.55 20.10 -18.17
N THR A 920 46.00 20.14 -19.39
CA THR A 920 46.28 21.24 -20.35
C THR A 920 45.45 22.49 -20.10
N GLY A 921 44.36 22.41 -19.34
CA GLY A 921 43.44 23.53 -19.08
C GLY A 921 43.73 24.30 -17.79
N TRP A 922 44.40 23.69 -16.81
CA TRP A 922 44.70 24.28 -15.50
C TRP A 922 45.87 23.53 -14.82
N PRO A 923 46.68 24.16 -13.94
CA PRO A 923 47.83 23.49 -13.30
C PRO A 923 47.43 22.58 -12.11
N ALA A 924 46.25 21.96 -12.11
CA ALA A 924 45.78 21.02 -11.09
C ALA A 924 44.96 19.88 -11.71
N GLY A 925 44.83 18.76 -11.00
CA GLY A 925 43.87 17.72 -11.34
C GLY A 925 42.47 18.18 -10.94
N GLN A 926 41.50 17.99 -11.83
CA GLN A 926 40.12 18.43 -11.61
C GLN A 926 39.15 17.34 -12.05
N LEU A 927 38.10 17.08 -11.25
CA LEU A 927 37.03 16.15 -11.60
C LEU A 927 35.74 16.61 -10.89
N SER A 928 34.62 16.67 -11.62
CA SER A 928 33.28 16.92 -11.08
C SER A 928 32.53 15.66 -10.72
N ASP A 929 32.96 14.51 -11.25
CA ASP A 929 32.32 13.23 -10.97
C ASP A 929 33.34 12.11 -11.22
N PHE A 930 33.34 11.14 -10.33
CA PHE A 930 34.13 9.92 -10.40
C PHE A 930 33.20 8.73 -10.22
N GLU A 931 32.56 8.37 -11.32
CA GLU A 931 31.70 7.20 -11.37
C GLU A 931 32.52 5.92 -11.54
N VAL A 932 32.18 4.92 -10.75
CA VAL A 932 32.78 3.58 -10.82
C VAL A 932 31.66 2.60 -11.08
N PHE A 933 31.86 1.73 -12.07
CA PHE A 933 30.88 0.71 -12.43
C PHE A 933 31.50 -0.67 -12.25
N PRO A 934 30.75 -1.63 -11.68
CA PRO A 934 31.18 -3.01 -11.66
C PRO A 934 31.45 -3.47 -13.10
N SER A 935 32.27 -4.49 -13.28
CA SER A 935 32.50 -5.14 -14.58
C SER A 935 31.23 -5.83 -15.14
N GLY A 936 30.08 -5.60 -14.51
CA GLY A 936 28.98 -6.54 -14.41
C GLY A 936 29.44 -7.73 -13.57
N GLY A 937 28.60 -8.21 -12.65
CA GLY A 937 28.64 -9.64 -12.41
C GLY A 937 28.49 -10.27 -13.80
N GLY A 938 29.53 -10.94 -14.28
CA GLY A 938 29.50 -11.53 -15.62
C GLY A 938 28.17 -12.25 -15.75
N SER A 939 27.40 -11.92 -16.80
CA SER A 939 26.12 -12.57 -17.05
C SER A 939 26.34 -14.05 -16.77
N PRO A 940 25.61 -14.65 -15.82
CA PRO A 940 25.79 -16.06 -15.56
C PRO A 940 25.62 -16.76 -16.90
N ALA A 941 26.36 -17.85 -17.08
CA ALA A 941 26.23 -18.66 -18.28
C ALA A 941 24.74 -18.80 -18.65
N THR A 942 24.37 -18.73 -19.92
CA THR A 942 22.97 -18.82 -20.31
C THR A 942 22.87 -19.92 -21.33
N LEU A 943 22.19 -21.00 -21.00
CA LEU A 943 22.09 -22.17 -21.86
C LEU A 943 20.78 -22.11 -22.63
N THR A 944 20.84 -21.98 -23.95
CA THR A 944 19.67 -22.14 -24.82
C THR A 944 19.70 -23.52 -25.44
N ALA A 945 18.56 -24.22 -25.43
CA ALA A 945 18.40 -25.51 -26.07
C ALA A 945 17.67 -25.36 -27.41
N ALA A 946 18.28 -25.84 -28.49
CA ALA A 946 17.70 -25.82 -29.83
C ALA A 946 17.74 -27.23 -30.45
N PRO A 947 16.58 -27.81 -30.84
CA PRO A 947 15.23 -27.26 -30.67
C PRO A 947 14.75 -27.28 -29.20
N SER A 948 13.80 -26.41 -28.86
CA SER A 948 13.21 -26.31 -27.50
C SER A 948 12.20 -27.42 -27.16
N SER A 949 11.86 -28.24 -28.16
CA SER A 949 11.13 -29.50 -27.98
C SER A 949 11.59 -30.53 -29.02
N LEU A 950 11.47 -31.81 -28.68
CA LEU A 950 11.66 -32.91 -29.62
C LEU A 950 10.40 -33.77 -29.68
N THR A 951 9.99 -34.11 -30.91
CA THR A 951 8.92 -35.07 -31.18
C THR A 951 9.51 -36.30 -31.85
N PHE A 952 9.36 -37.45 -31.21
CA PHE A 952 9.74 -38.74 -31.75
C PHE A 952 8.61 -39.31 -32.58
N ALA A 953 8.96 -39.88 -33.74
CA ALA A 953 8.01 -40.60 -34.57
C ALA A 953 7.35 -41.76 -33.81
N SER A 954 6.23 -42.23 -34.32
CA SER A 954 5.52 -43.37 -33.73
C SER A 954 6.45 -44.60 -33.66
N GLN A 955 6.64 -45.12 -32.46
CA GLN A 955 7.57 -46.21 -32.17
C GLN A 955 6.79 -47.39 -31.60
N ALA A 956 7.06 -48.61 -32.07
CA ALA A 956 6.38 -49.79 -31.54
C ALA A 956 6.70 -49.96 -30.04
N VAL A 957 5.69 -50.33 -29.24
CA VAL A 957 5.87 -50.53 -27.79
C VAL A 957 7.03 -51.51 -27.53
N ASN A 958 7.90 -51.18 -26.58
CA ASN A 958 9.13 -51.89 -26.19
C ASN A 958 10.25 -51.90 -27.24
N THR A 959 10.22 -51.04 -28.25
CA THR A 959 11.35 -50.84 -29.19
C THR A 959 11.93 -49.43 -29.09
N THR A 960 13.25 -49.30 -29.23
CA THR A 960 13.94 -48.00 -29.11
C THR A 960 14.03 -47.30 -30.46
N SER A 961 13.68 -46.01 -30.49
CA SER A 961 13.82 -45.16 -31.68
C SER A 961 15.29 -44.89 -32.05
N GLY A 962 15.50 -44.36 -33.26
CA GLY A 962 16.72 -43.62 -33.58
C GLY A 962 16.92 -42.43 -32.63
N ALA A 963 18.17 -42.03 -32.40
CA ALA A 963 18.49 -40.90 -31.54
C ALA A 963 18.17 -39.57 -32.24
N GLN A 964 17.61 -38.62 -31.49
CA GLN A 964 17.49 -37.21 -31.89
C GLN A 964 18.38 -36.35 -30.99
N THR A 965 18.82 -35.19 -31.47
CA THR A 965 19.76 -34.32 -30.75
C THR A 965 19.16 -32.97 -30.41
N VAL A 966 19.50 -32.48 -29.22
CA VAL A 966 19.35 -31.09 -28.79
C VAL A 966 20.73 -30.46 -28.74
N THR A 967 20.90 -29.30 -29.35
CA THR A 967 22.10 -28.47 -29.18
C THR A 967 21.90 -27.53 -28.01
N LEU A 968 22.78 -27.60 -27.02
CA LEU A 968 22.86 -26.60 -25.96
C LEU A 968 23.93 -25.58 -26.34
N THR A 969 23.54 -24.31 -26.44
CA THR A 969 24.44 -23.19 -26.73
C THR A 969 24.55 -22.32 -25.50
N ASN A 970 25.78 -22.01 -25.08
CA ASN A 970 26.01 -21.02 -24.05
C ASN A 970 26.10 -19.63 -24.70
N SER A 971 24.99 -18.90 -24.68
CA SER A 971 24.91 -17.52 -25.16
C SER A 971 25.38 -16.49 -24.14
N GLY A 972 25.73 -16.92 -22.92
CA GLY A 972 26.29 -16.07 -21.88
C GLY A 972 27.78 -15.76 -22.07
N THR A 973 28.30 -14.86 -21.25
CA THR A 973 29.70 -14.40 -21.30
C THR A 973 30.62 -15.15 -20.32
N ALA A 974 30.07 -16.02 -19.45
CA ALA A 974 30.80 -16.91 -18.55
C ALA A 974 30.60 -18.39 -18.91
N ALA A 975 31.50 -19.28 -18.49
CA ALA A 975 31.39 -20.72 -18.75
C ALA A 975 30.23 -21.38 -17.97
N ALA A 976 29.42 -22.17 -18.66
CA ALA A 976 28.31 -22.94 -18.09
C ALA A 976 28.83 -24.25 -17.49
N ALA A 977 29.08 -24.32 -16.19
CA ALA A 977 29.40 -25.57 -15.50
C ALA A 977 28.13 -26.43 -15.36
N ILE A 978 28.10 -27.59 -16.03
CA ILE A 978 26.95 -28.51 -16.02
C ILE A 978 27.09 -29.45 -14.83
N SER A 979 26.11 -29.41 -13.93
CA SER A 979 26.05 -30.24 -12.74
C SER A 979 25.12 -31.45 -12.89
N GLY A 980 24.24 -31.48 -13.90
CA GLY A 980 23.42 -32.66 -14.19
C GLY A 980 22.67 -32.59 -15.53
N ILE A 981 22.51 -33.74 -16.18
CA ILE A 981 21.65 -33.91 -17.35
C ILE A 981 20.78 -35.13 -17.08
N THR A 982 19.47 -34.93 -16.99
CA THR A 982 18.51 -36.00 -16.66
C THR A 982 17.31 -35.96 -17.60
N THR A 983 16.64 -37.08 -17.78
CA THR A 983 15.40 -37.19 -18.58
C THR A 983 14.30 -37.88 -17.78
N SER A 984 13.04 -37.56 -18.06
CA SER A 984 11.87 -38.19 -17.46
C SER A 984 11.01 -38.94 -18.49
N GLY A 985 10.18 -39.87 -18.00
CA GLY A 985 9.28 -40.69 -18.83
C GLY A 985 10.01 -41.78 -19.63
N ASP A 986 9.53 -42.03 -20.83
CA ASP A 986 10.01 -43.10 -21.72
C ASP A 986 11.24 -42.68 -22.57
N PHE A 987 11.94 -41.62 -22.14
CA PHE A 987 13.05 -41.00 -22.86
C PHE A 987 14.37 -41.19 -22.12
N ARG A 988 15.44 -41.47 -22.86
CA ARG A 988 16.77 -41.71 -22.31
C ARG A 988 17.83 -40.88 -23.02
N GLN A 989 18.70 -40.24 -22.24
CA GLN A 989 19.90 -39.58 -22.75
C GLN A 989 21.01 -40.61 -23.01
N THR A 990 21.75 -40.42 -24.11
CA THR A 990 22.79 -41.37 -24.57
C THR A 990 24.19 -40.77 -24.66
N ASN A 991 24.37 -39.45 -24.55
CA ASN A 991 25.67 -38.79 -24.43
C ASN A 991 25.60 -37.51 -23.55
N ALA A 992 26.73 -37.06 -23.00
CA ALA A 992 26.79 -35.89 -22.13
C ALA A 992 27.43 -34.67 -22.82
N CYS A 993 26.99 -33.48 -22.45
CA CYS A 993 27.53 -32.18 -22.86
C CYS A 993 28.78 -31.78 -22.03
N GLY A 994 29.68 -32.72 -21.73
CA GLY A 994 30.84 -32.46 -20.85
C GLY A 994 30.48 -31.90 -19.46
N ALA A 995 31.47 -31.43 -18.71
CA ALA A 995 31.28 -30.79 -17.40
C ALA A 995 31.12 -29.25 -17.50
N SER A 996 31.45 -28.65 -18.65
CA SER A 996 31.19 -27.23 -18.89
C SER A 996 31.08 -26.87 -20.38
N VAL A 997 30.35 -25.79 -20.68
CA VAL A 997 30.26 -25.17 -22.01
C VAL A 997 30.81 -23.75 -21.93
N ALA A 998 31.92 -23.46 -22.62
CA ALA A 998 32.52 -22.12 -22.64
C ALA A 998 31.56 -21.06 -23.22
N ALA A 999 31.80 -19.78 -22.92
CA ALA A 999 31.03 -18.67 -23.49
C ALA A 999 31.06 -18.71 -25.03
N GLY A 1000 29.90 -18.59 -25.68
CA GLY A 1000 29.74 -18.70 -27.13
C GLY A 1000 29.89 -20.12 -27.71
N ALA A 1001 30.23 -21.12 -26.90
CA ALA A 1001 30.36 -22.50 -27.35
C ALA A 1001 29.02 -23.24 -27.33
N SER A 1002 28.97 -24.38 -28.02
CA SER A 1002 27.81 -25.28 -28.03
C SER A 1002 28.24 -26.73 -27.87
N CYS A 1003 27.31 -27.56 -27.42
CA CYS A 1003 27.44 -29.00 -27.35
C CYS A 1003 26.12 -29.66 -27.78
N THR A 1004 26.09 -30.98 -27.93
CA THR A 1004 24.89 -31.73 -28.29
C THR A 1004 24.55 -32.80 -27.25
N VAL A 1005 23.27 -32.90 -26.89
CA VAL A 1005 22.68 -33.98 -26.08
C VAL A 1005 21.80 -34.84 -26.98
N SER A 1006 22.10 -36.13 -27.06
CA SER A 1006 21.41 -37.16 -27.83
C SER A 1006 20.42 -37.91 -26.95
N LEU A 1007 19.21 -38.08 -27.48
CA LEU A 1007 18.05 -38.64 -26.79
C LEU A 1007 17.42 -39.76 -27.62
N THR A 1008 17.00 -40.84 -26.98
CA THR A 1008 16.20 -41.91 -27.58
C THR A 1008 14.85 -42.06 -26.86
N PHE A 1009 13.85 -42.61 -27.57
CA PHE A 1009 12.51 -42.87 -27.06
C PHE A 1009 12.20 -44.37 -27.13
N THR A 1010 11.77 -44.97 -26.01
CA THR A 1010 11.37 -46.39 -25.93
C THR A 1010 10.01 -46.48 -25.24
N PRO A 1011 8.88 -46.42 -25.97
CA PRO A 1011 7.56 -46.40 -25.34
C PRO A 1011 7.27 -47.70 -24.60
N ALA A 1012 6.92 -47.62 -23.32
CA ALA A 1012 6.51 -48.77 -22.51
C ALA A 1012 5.02 -49.13 -22.69
N ALA A 1013 4.24 -48.24 -23.30
CA ALA A 1013 2.80 -48.42 -23.59
C ALA A 1013 2.42 -47.68 -24.88
N SER A 1014 1.28 -48.06 -25.48
CA SER A 1014 0.72 -47.38 -26.64
C SER A 1014 0.12 -46.01 -26.28
N GLY A 1015 -0.03 -45.14 -27.28
CA GLY A 1015 -0.51 -43.77 -27.11
C GLY A 1015 0.61 -42.75 -26.89
N THR A 1016 0.23 -41.48 -26.73
CA THR A 1016 1.19 -40.37 -26.57
C THR A 1016 1.91 -40.46 -25.22
N ARG A 1017 3.23 -40.30 -25.26
CA ARG A 1017 4.15 -40.33 -24.12
C ARG A 1017 4.87 -38.98 -24.06
N THR A 1018 4.93 -38.39 -22.86
CA THR A 1018 5.56 -37.09 -22.63
C THR A 1018 6.67 -37.20 -21.60
N GLY A 1019 7.70 -36.37 -21.73
CA GLY A 1019 8.82 -36.29 -20.81
C GLY A 1019 9.55 -34.96 -20.94
N THR A 1020 10.61 -34.80 -20.16
CA THR A 1020 11.41 -33.57 -20.14
C THR A 1020 12.88 -33.93 -20.04
N LEU A 1021 13.72 -33.32 -20.87
CA LEU A 1021 15.16 -33.25 -20.65
C LEU A 1021 15.42 -32.05 -19.71
N THR A 1022 16.13 -32.26 -18.61
CA THR A 1022 16.47 -31.25 -17.61
C THR A 1022 17.98 -31.15 -17.47
N VAL A 1023 18.53 -29.97 -17.74
CA VAL A 1023 19.96 -29.66 -17.65
C VAL A 1023 20.20 -28.69 -16.49
N THR A 1024 20.85 -29.17 -15.43
CA THR A 1024 21.25 -28.37 -14.26
C THR A 1024 22.69 -27.88 -14.43
N SER A 1025 22.94 -26.61 -14.09
CA SER A 1025 24.21 -25.92 -14.28
C SER A 1025 24.30 -24.67 -13.39
N ASN A 1026 25.41 -23.95 -13.45
CA ASN A 1026 25.55 -22.60 -12.87
C ASN A 1026 24.94 -21.50 -13.75
N ALA A 1027 24.21 -21.86 -14.81
CA ALA A 1027 23.60 -20.91 -15.72
C ALA A 1027 22.45 -20.13 -15.07
N GLY A 1028 22.25 -18.87 -15.46
CA GLY A 1028 21.19 -18.01 -14.90
C GLY A 1028 19.77 -18.55 -15.15
N ASN A 1029 19.61 -19.37 -16.19
CA ASN A 1029 18.36 -20.03 -16.55
C ASN A 1029 18.36 -21.53 -16.21
N SER A 1030 19.14 -21.94 -15.20
CA SER A 1030 19.16 -23.33 -14.74
C SER A 1030 17.98 -23.68 -13.83
N PRO A 1031 17.32 -24.85 -13.99
CA PRO A 1031 17.58 -25.84 -15.02
C PRO A 1031 17.03 -25.43 -16.40
N THR A 1032 17.81 -25.67 -17.46
CA THR A 1032 17.35 -25.53 -18.84
C THR A 1032 16.58 -26.79 -19.24
N THR A 1033 15.34 -26.65 -19.71
CA THR A 1033 14.47 -27.79 -20.04
C THR A 1033 14.11 -27.87 -21.51
N VAL A 1034 13.89 -29.10 -22.02
CA VAL A 1034 13.38 -29.37 -23.36
C VAL A 1034 12.22 -30.36 -23.26
N ALA A 1035 11.07 -29.99 -23.82
CA ALA A 1035 9.89 -30.86 -23.83
C ALA A 1035 10.08 -32.02 -24.82
N LEU A 1036 9.76 -33.25 -24.38
CA LEU A 1036 9.89 -34.47 -25.17
C LEU A 1036 8.51 -35.10 -25.37
N THR A 1037 8.17 -35.41 -26.61
CA THR A 1037 6.94 -36.11 -26.95
C THR A 1037 7.22 -37.25 -27.92
N GLY A 1038 6.46 -38.34 -27.82
CA GLY A 1038 6.53 -39.48 -28.72
C GLY A 1038 5.23 -40.27 -28.66
N THR A 1039 4.98 -41.15 -29.62
CA THR A 1039 3.79 -42.02 -29.60
C THR A 1039 4.20 -43.48 -29.61
N GLY A 1040 3.72 -44.26 -28.64
CA GLY A 1040 3.78 -45.71 -28.70
C GLY A 1040 2.71 -46.24 -29.66
N ALA A 1041 3.10 -46.90 -30.75
CA ALA A 1041 2.15 -47.59 -31.61
C ALA A 1041 1.72 -48.90 -30.94
N GLY A 1042 0.45 -48.99 -30.55
CA GLY A 1042 -0.20 -50.26 -30.24
C GLY A 1042 -0.36 -51.08 -31.52
N GLY A 1043 0.08 -52.34 -31.51
CA GLY A 1043 -0.01 -53.19 -32.69
C GLY A 1043 -1.47 -53.49 -33.05
N ASN A 1044 -1.93 -52.95 -34.18
CA ASN A 1044 -3.21 -53.30 -34.80
C ASN A 1044 -2.99 -54.61 -35.58
N THR A 1045 -3.00 -55.73 -34.87
CA THR A 1045 -2.70 -57.05 -35.46
C THR A 1045 -3.99 -57.84 -35.56
N ASN A 1046 -4.32 -58.33 -36.76
CA ASN A 1046 -5.36 -59.35 -36.92
C ASN A 1046 -4.88 -60.62 -36.21
N LEU A 1047 -5.43 -60.88 -35.04
CA LEU A 1047 -5.07 -62.00 -34.17
C LEU A 1047 -5.47 -63.36 -34.76
N ALA A 1048 -6.38 -63.37 -35.73
CA ALA A 1048 -6.88 -64.58 -36.39
C ALA A 1048 -6.05 -65.00 -37.61
N ALA A 1049 -5.19 -64.13 -38.15
CA ALA A 1049 -4.43 -64.42 -39.37
C ALA A 1049 -3.53 -65.66 -39.21
N GLY A 1050 -3.72 -66.64 -40.11
CA GLY A 1050 -2.98 -67.91 -40.16
C GLY A 1050 -3.21 -68.84 -38.96
N LYS A 1051 -4.24 -68.58 -38.14
CA LYS A 1051 -4.47 -69.35 -36.92
C LYS A 1051 -5.30 -70.62 -37.18
N PRO A 1052 -5.13 -71.66 -36.34
CA PRO A 1052 -5.93 -72.88 -36.47
C PRO A 1052 -7.43 -72.59 -36.33
N THR A 1053 -8.21 -73.15 -37.25
CA THR A 1053 -9.67 -73.03 -37.25
C THR A 1053 -10.36 -74.37 -37.00
N SER A 1054 -11.63 -74.29 -36.65
CA SER A 1054 -12.53 -75.44 -36.57
C SER A 1054 -13.92 -75.02 -37.04
N GLU A 1055 -14.72 -75.98 -37.48
CA GLU A 1055 -16.03 -75.74 -38.09
C GLU A 1055 -17.04 -76.82 -37.73
N SER A 1056 -18.32 -76.53 -37.93
CA SER A 1056 -19.39 -77.52 -37.81
C SER A 1056 -19.37 -78.52 -38.98
N SER A 1057 -19.19 -78.04 -40.20
CA SER A 1057 -19.09 -78.85 -41.41
C SER A 1057 -18.50 -78.02 -42.55
N HIS A 1058 -18.13 -78.68 -43.64
CA HIS A 1058 -17.86 -78.03 -44.92
C HIS A 1058 -18.41 -78.87 -46.09
N THR A 1059 -18.49 -78.24 -47.28
CA THR A 1059 -18.73 -78.93 -48.55
C THR A 1059 -17.47 -78.89 -49.42
N GLN A 1060 -17.24 -79.97 -50.17
CA GLN A 1060 -16.10 -80.09 -51.09
C GLN A 1060 -14.76 -79.77 -50.41
N ASN A 1061 -13.94 -78.89 -51.00
CA ASN A 1061 -12.64 -78.46 -50.49
C ASN A 1061 -12.69 -77.07 -49.81
N TYR A 1062 -13.87 -76.54 -49.48
CA TYR A 1062 -14.07 -75.21 -48.87
C TYR A 1062 -14.04 -75.26 -47.33
N GLY A 1063 -12.94 -75.76 -46.76
CA GLY A 1063 -12.79 -75.89 -45.30
C GLY A 1063 -12.43 -74.59 -44.58
N SER A 1064 -12.55 -74.58 -43.25
CA SER A 1064 -12.38 -73.39 -42.40
C SER A 1064 -11.00 -72.76 -42.41
N GLY A 1065 -9.97 -73.48 -42.87
CA GLY A 1065 -8.62 -72.92 -43.01
C GLY A 1065 -8.60 -71.68 -43.90
N ASN A 1066 -9.48 -71.65 -44.90
CA ASN A 1066 -9.64 -70.53 -45.83
C ASN A 1066 -10.12 -69.27 -45.12
N ALA A 1067 -10.85 -69.36 -44.01
CA ALA A 1067 -11.41 -68.20 -43.32
C ALA A 1067 -10.36 -67.35 -42.58
N THR A 1068 -9.07 -67.72 -42.60
CA THR A 1068 -8.01 -67.03 -41.86
C THR A 1068 -6.71 -66.95 -42.65
N ASP A 1069 -6.71 -67.32 -43.93
CA ASP A 1069 -5.50 -67.44 -44.74
C ASP A 1069 -5.01 -66.09 -45.29
N GLY A 1070 -5.84 -65.04 -45.17
CA GLY A 1070 -5.55 -63.70 -45.65
C GLY A 1070 -5.87 -63.50 -47.13
N ASP A 1071 -6.51 -64.48 -47.78
CA ASP A 1071 -6.89 -64.44 -49.20
C ASP A 1071 -8.43 -64.41 -49.33
N GLN A 1072 -8.97 -63.20 -49.55
CA GLN A 1072 -10.42 -63.01 -49.71
C GLN A 1072 -11.03 -63.77 -50.90
N SER A 1073 -10.23 -64.32 -51.82
CA SER A 1073 -10.74 -65.10 -52.96
C SER A 1073 -11.06 -66.55 -52.59
N THR A 1074 -10.51 -67.08 -51.50
CA THR A 1074 -10.84 -68.39 -50.93
C THR A 1074 -11.96 -68.23 -49.90
N TYR A 1075 -12.67 -69.30 -49.56
CA TYR A 1075 -13.72 -69.24 -48.54
C TYR A 1075 -14.00 -70.58 -47.90
N TRP A 1076 -14.53 -70.50 -46.68
CA TRP A 1076 -15.24 -71.58 -46.01
C TRP A 1076 -16.69 -71.62 -46.48
N GLU A 1077 -17.21 -72.82 -46.77
CA GLU A 1077 -18.63 -73.07 -47.01
C GLU A 1077 -19.10 -74.31 -46.26
N SER A 1078 -20.11 -74.14 -45.41
CA SER A 1078 -20.73 -75.24 -44.67
C SER A 1078 -21.53 -76.21 -45.54
N ALA A 1079 -21.96 -77.36 -45.01
CA ALA A 1079 -22.91 -78.23 -45.69
C ALA A 1079 -24.24 -77.50 -46.04
N ASN A 1080 -24.73 -77.72 -47.26
CA ASN A 1080 -25.93 -77.05 -47.77
C ASN A 1080 -27.20 -77.50 -47.03
N ASN A 1081 -28.10 -76.56 -46.78
CA ASN A 1081 -29.40 -76.70 -46.13
C ASN A 1081 -29.35 -77.21 -44.67
N ALA A 1082 -28.22 -77.02 -43.98
CA ALA A 1082 -27.98 -77.58 -42.66
C ALA A 1082 -27.82 -76.53 -41.54
N PHE A 1083 -28.40 -75.33 -41.68
CA PHE A 1083 -28.30 -74.30 -40.64
C PHE A 1083 -28.88 -74.77 -39.28
N PRO A 1084 -28.31 -74.35 -38.14
CA PRO A 1084 -27.18 -73.43 -37.99
C PRO A 1084 -25.82 -74.08 -38.26
N GLN A 1085 -24.87 -73.30 -38.78
CA GLN A 1085 -23.51 -73.72 -39.07
C GLN A 1085 -22.52 -72.70 -38.51
N TRP A 1086 -21.33 -73.12 -38.09
CA TRP A 1086 -20.36 -72.25 -37.45
C TRP A 1086 -18.93 -72.49 -37.93
N VAL A 1087 -18.14 -71.41 -37.89
CA VAL A 1087 -16.69 -71.41 -38.06
C VAL A 1087 -16.05 -70.67 -36.89
N GLN A 1088 -14.90 -71.16 -36.43
CA GLN A 1088 -14.20 -70.65 -35.25
C GLN A 1088 -12.70 -70.60 -35.50
N VAL A 1089 -12.03 -69.63 -34.87
CA VAL A 1089 -10.57 -69.52 -34.80
C VAL A 1089 -10.06 -69.65 -33.37
N ASP A 1090 -8.94 -70.35 -33.17
CA ASP A 1090 -8.14 -70.35 -31.93
C ASP A 1090 -7.03 -69.29 -32.02
N LEU A 1091 -7.14 -68.21 -31.25
CA LEU A 1091 -6.15 -67.13 -31.23
C LEU A 1091 -4.81 -67.58 -30.60
N GLY A 1092 -4.78 -68.73 -29.94
CA GLY A 1092 -3.61 -69.35 -29.30
C GLY A 1092 -3.46 -69.03 -27.80
N ALA A 1093 -4.03 -67.91 -27.35
CA ALA A 1093 -4.08 -67.52 -25.95
C ALA A 1093 -5.29 -66.62 -25.68
N THR A 1094 -5.76 -66.57 -24.43
CA THR A 1094 -6.81 -65.64 -24.01
C THR A 1094 -6.32 -64.20 -24.18
N THR A 1095 -6.98 -63.46 -25.07
CA THR A 1095 -6.58 -62.10 -25.47
C THR A 1095 -7.80 -61.18 -25.43
N GLY A 1096 -7.60 -59.90 -25.12
CA GLY A 1096 -8.65 -58.89 -25.17
C GLY A 1096 -9.01 -58.54 -26.63
N VAL A 1097 -10.28 -58.65 -26.99
CA VAL A 1097 -10.79 -58.36 -28.33
C VAL A 1097 -12.06 -57.50 -28.26
N SER A 1098 -12.24 -56.60 -29.21
CA SER A 1098 -13.38 -55.66 -29.25
C SER A 1098 -13.99 -55.50 -30.64
N ARG A 1099 -13.39 -56.12 -31.66
CA ARG A 1099 -13.81 -55.97 -33.06
C ARG A 1099 -13.51 -57.22 -33.88
N VAL A 1100 -14.49 -57.61 -34.69
CA VAL A 1100 -14.37 -58.65 -35.72
C VAL A 1100 -14.71 -58.05 -37.08
N VAL A 1101 -13.94 -58.41 -38.11
CA VAL A 1101 -14.26 -58.11 -39.51
C VAL A 1101 -14.47 -59.42 -40.24
N LEU A 1102 -15.65 -59.57 -40.87
CA LEU A 1102 -16.00 -60.71 -41.70
C LEU A 1102 -16.03 -60.29 -43.16
N GLN A 1103 -15.55 -61.14 -44.05
CA GLN A 1103 -15.63 -60.91 -45.49
C GLN A 1103 -16.22 -62.09 -46.24
N LEU A 1104 -16.71 -61.82 -47.46
CA LEU A 1104 -16.96 -62.80 -48.51
C LEU A 1104 -16.11 -62.43 -49.75
N PRO A 1105 -15.97 -63.33 -50.74
CA PRO A 1105 -15.23 -63.01 -51.95
C PRO A 1105 -15.75 -61.74 -52.62
N ALA A 1106 -14.85 -60.81 -52.90
CA ALA A 1106 -15.20 -59.45 -53.33
C ALA A 1106 -16.08 -59.41 -54.60
N ALA A 1107 -15.94 -60.39 -55.49
CA ALA A 1107 -16.67 -60.49 -56.75
C ALA A 1107 -18.10 -61.09 -56.62
N TRP A 1108 -18.47 -61.61 -55.45
CA TRP A 1108 -19.78 -62.24 -55.28
C TRP A 1108 -20.92 -61.23 -55.22
N GLY A 1109 -22.10 -61.57 -55.75
CA GLY A 1109 -23.28 -60.69 -55.63
C GLY A 1109 -23.71 -60.46 -54.17
N ALA A 1110 -24.30 -59.29 -53.93
CA ALA A 1110 -24.75 -58.84 -52.60
C ALA A 1110 -25.69 -59.84 -51.92
N ARG A 1111 -25.48 -60.10 -50.63
CA ARG A 1111 -26.29 -61.03 -49.84
C ARG A 1111 -26.28 -60.66 -48.36
N SER A 1112 -27.25 -61.17 -47.61
CA SER A 1112 -27.26 -61.05 -46.15
C SER A 1112 -27.06 -62.41 -45.50
N GLN A 1113 -26.27 -62.45 -44.43
CA GLN A 1113 -26.18 -63.61 -43.54
C GLN A 1113 -26.65 -63.23 -42.13
N THR A 1114 -27.52 -64.05 -41.56
CA THR A 1114 -27.97 -63.89 -40.16
C THR A 1114 -27.04 -64.67 -39.25
N LEU A 1115 -26.28 -63.97 -38.40
CA LEU A 1115 -25.23 -64.56 -37.58
C LEU A 1115 -25.11 -63.91 -36.20
N SER A 1116 -24.47 -64.63 -35.28
CA SER A 1116 -24.06 -64.15 -33.94
C SER A 1116 -22.57 -64.42 -33.73
N LEU A 1117 -21.92 -63.65 -32.84
CA LEU A 1117 -20.54 -63.86 -32.42
C LEU A 1117 -20.48 -64.33 -30.97
N SER A 1118 -19.65 -65.33 -30.71
CA SER A 1118 -19.43 -65.86 -29.35
C SER A 1118 -17.94 -66.07 -29.06
N GLY A 1119 -17.58 -65.93 -27.78
CA GLY A 1119 -16.22 -66.08 -27.27
C GLY A 1119 -16.12 -67.21 -26.24
N SER A 1120 -14.96 -67.88 -26.20
CA SER A 1120 -14.62 -68.89 -25.19
C SER A 1120 -13.13 -68.83 -24.83
N THR A 1121 -12.80 -69.08 -23.56
CA THR A 1121 -11.41 -69.27 -23.13
C THR A 1121 -10.93 -70.72 -23.24
N ASP A 1122 -11.85 -71.69 -23.32
CA ASP A 1122 -11.54 -73.13 -23.29
C ASP A 1122 -11.91 -73.89 -24.57
N GLY A 1123 -12.64 -73.25 -25.49
CA GLY A 1123 -13.02 -73.82 -26.78
C GLY A 1123 -14.25 -74.73 -26.74
N SER A 1124 -14.88 -74.89 -25.58
CA SER A 1124 -16.04 -75.75 -25.33
C SER A 1124 -17.26 -74.98 -24.78
N THR A 1125 -17.06 -74.04 -23.86
CA THR A 1125 -18.13 -73.22 -23.27
C THR A 1125 -18.10 -71.82 -23.86
N PHE A 1126 -19.16 -71.42 -24.56
CA PHE A 1126 -19.22 -70.14 -25.28
C PHE A 1126 -20.18 -69.15 -24.64
N THR A 1127 -19.75 -67.89 -24.57
CA THR A 1127 -20.56 -66.75 -24.17
C THR A 1127 -20.81 -65.84 -25.36
N THR A 1128 -22.01 -65.28 -25.47
CA THR A 1128 -22.37 -64.40 -26.58
C THR A 1128 -21.65 -63.07 -26.46
N LEU A 1129 -20.87 -62.71 -27.47
CA LEU A 1129 -20.24 -61.40 -27.61
C LEU A 1129 -21.17 -60.43 -28.34
N VAL A 1130 -21.84 -60.93 -29.39
CA VAL A 1130 -22.83 -60.17 -30.17
C VAL A 1130 -24.00 -61.08 -30.48
N GLY A 1131 -25.21 -60.62 -30.16
CA GLY A 1131 -26.46 -61.34 -30.43
C GLY A 1131 -26.70 -61.55 -31.94
N SER A 1132 -27.64 -62.45 -32.26
CA SER A 1132 -27.95 -62.77 -33.65
C SER A 1132 -28.59 -61.59 -34.38
N ALA A 1133 -28.03 -61.21 -35.53
CA ALA A 1133 -28.55 -60.17 -36.41
C ALA A 1133 -28.23 -60.47 -37.88
N SER A 1134 -28.97 -59.86 -38.80
CA SER A 1134 -28.71 -59.95 -40.24
C SER A 1134 -27.67 -58.92 -40.66
N TYR A 1135 -26.59 -59.37 -41.29
CA TYR A 1135 -25.52 -58.53 -41.80
C TYR A 1135 -25.43 -58.64 -43.32
N THR A 1136 -25.48 -57.48 -43.99
CA THR A 1136 -25.42 -57.37 -45.45
C THR A 1136 -23.97 -57.27 -45.92
N PHE A 1137 -23.57 -58.20 -46.78
CA PHE A 1137 -22.32 -58.15 -47.53
C PHE A 1137 -22.62 -57.60 -48.92
N ASP A 1138 -22.12 -56.40 -49.19
CA ASP A 1138 -22.32 -55.66 -50.44
C ASP A 1138 -20.99 -55.51 -51.18
N PRO A 1139 -20.89 -55.85 -52.48
CA PRO A 1139 -19.69 -55.67 -53.29
C PRO A 1139 -19.18 -54.24 -53.32
N ALA A 1140 -20.06 -53.25 -53.21
CA ALA A 1140 -19.66 -51.84 -53.11
C ALA A 1140 -18.84 -51.57 -51.84
N GLY A 1141 -19.06 -52.34 -50.77
CA GLY A 1141 -18.28 -52.36 -49.54
C GLY A 1141 -17.22 -53.46 -49.49
N ASN A 1142 -16.76 -53.93 -50.66
CA ASN A 1142 -15.83 -55.06 -50.81
C ASN A 1142 -16.32 -56.36 -50.16
N ASN A 1143 -17.65 -56.56 -50.07
CA ASN A 1143 -18.27 -57.68 -49.34
C ASN A 1143 -17.68 -57.86 -47.93
N SER A 1144 -17.55 -56.77 -47.19
CA SER A 1144 -16.96 -56.74 -45.84
C SER A 1144 -17.95 -56.19 -44.82
N VAL A 1145 -17.98 -56.80 -43.63
CA VAL A 1145 -18.79 -56.39 -42.49
C VAL A 1145 -17.90 -56.26 -41.27
N THR A 1146 -17.93 -55.09 -40.62
CA THR A 1146 -17.26 -54.87 -39.34
C THR A 1146 -18.26 -54.90 -38.20
N ILE A 1147 -17.97 -55.71 -37.19
CA ILE A 1147 -18.79 -55.89 -36.00
C ILE A 1147 -17.95 -55.50 -34.78
N THR A 1148 -18.39 -54.48 -34.05
CA THR A 1148 -17.76 -54.02 -32.80
C THR A 1148 -18.58 -54.42 -31.58
N PHE A 1149 -17.91 -54.66 -30.47
CA PHE A 1149 -18.54 -55.04 -29.20
C PHE A 1149 -17.68 -54.59 -28.01
N PRO A 1150 -18.27 -54.47 -26.79
CA PRO A 1150 -17.50 -54.17 -25.59
C PRO A 1150 -16.34 -55.16 -25.42
N ALA A 1151 -15.16 -54.66 -25.04
CA ALA A 1151 -13.96 -55.46 -24.96
C ALA A 1151 -14.16 -56.73 -24.09
N ALA A 1152 -13.80 -57.88 -24.63
CA ALA A 1152 -13.94 -59.18 -23.99
C ALA A 1152 -12.63 -59.97 -24.09
N SER A 1153 -12.28 -60.69 -23.03
CA SER A 1153 -11.10 -61.57 -23.01
C SER A 1153 -11.50 -62.96 -23.47
N THR A 1154 -11.02 -63.39 -24.64
CA THR A 1154 -11.35 -64.70 -25.22
C THR A 1154 -10.15 -65.31 -25.93
N ARG A 1155 -10.09 -66.64 -26.02
CA ARG A 1155 -9.10 -67.36 -26.83
C ARG A 1155 -9.70 -67.83 -28.15
N TYR A 1156 -10.98 -68.19 -28.15
CA TYR A 1156 -11.68 -68.69 -29.31
C TYR A 1156 -12.77 -67.72 -29.71
N VAL A 1157 -12.89 -67.40 -31.00
CA VAL A 1157 -13.97 -66.58 -31.55
C VAL A 1157 -14.74 -67.41 -32.55
N ARG A 1158 -16.05 -67.54 -32.35
CA ARG A 1158 -16.95 -68.35 -33.16
C ARG A 1158 -18.01 -67.48 -33.83
N VAL A 1159 -18.14 -67.63 -35.14
CA VAL A 1159 -19.22 -67.06 -35.96
C VAL A 1159 -20.27 -68.15 -36.16
N ASN A 1160 -21.50 -67.92 -35.69
CA ASN A 1160 -22.59 -68.87 -35.83
C ASN A 1160 -23.65 -68.32 -36.80
N ILE A 1161 -23.82 -68.98 -37.94
CA ILE A 1161 -24.65 -68.53 -39.07
C ILE A 1161 -25.92 -69.39 -39.15
N THR A 1162 -27.08 -68.73 -39.24
CA THR A 1162 -28.41 -69.35 -39.18
C THR A 1162 -29.22 -69.16 -40.46
N ALA A 1163 -28.85 -68.20 -41.32
CA ALA A 1163 -29.46 -68.00 -42.63
C ALA A 1163 -28.50 -67.26 -43.57
N ASN A 1164 -28.61 -67.50 -44.88
CA ASN A 1164 -27.88 -66.80 -45.93
C ASN A 1164 -28.82 -66.64 -47.15
N THR A 1165 -28.98 -65.40 -47.63
CA THR A 1165 -29.91 -65.09 -48.74
C THR A 1165 -29.35 -65.42 -50.12
N GLY A 1166 -28.03 -65.59 -50.26
CA GLY A 1166 -27.37 -65.83 -51.54
C GLY A 1166 -27.11 -67.30 -51.86
N TRP A 1167 -27.06 -68.17 -50.85
CA TRP A 1167 -26.76 -69.60 -50.98
C TRP A 1167 -27.25 -70.36 -49.73
N PRO A 1168 -27.67 -71.63 -49.80
CA PRO A 1168 -28.19 -72.35 -48.63
C PRO A 1168 -27.09 -72.88 -47.69
N ALA A 1169 -26.00 -72.15 -47.47
CA ALA A 1169 -24.92 -72.51 -46.55
C ALA A 1169 -24.31 -71.28 -45.86
N GLY A 1170 -23.64 -71.49 -44.72
CA GLY A 1170 -22.83 -70.47 -44.08
C GLY A 1170 -21.53 -70.30 -44.86
N GLN A 1171 -21.16 -69.06 -45.18
CA GLN A 1171 -19.98 -68.76 -45.98
C GLN A 1171 -19.16 -67.64 -45.33
N VAL A 1172 -17.84 -67.77 -45.27
CA VAL A 1172 -16.91 -66.72 -44.80
C VAL A 1172 -15.59 -66.84 -45.57
N SER A 1173 -15.14 -65.78 -46.23
CA SER A 1173 -13.81 -65.74 -46.85
C SER A 1173 -12.73 -65.35 -45.85
N GLU A 1174 -13.00 -64.37 -44.98
CA GLU A 1174 -12.06 -63.95 -43.95
C GLU A 1174 -12.78 -63.66 -42.64
N LEU A 1175 -12.27 -64.20 -41.54
CA LEU A 1175 -12.61 -63.95 -40.15
C LEU A 1175 -11.41 -63.28 -39.49
N GLN A 1176 -11.49 -61.97 -39.34
CA GLN A 1176 -10.43 -61.17 -38.73
C GLN A 1176 -10.84 -60.75 -37.32
N VAL A 1177 -9.95 -60.92 -36.35
CA VAL A 1177 -10.20 -60.59 -34.93
C VAL A 1177 -9.14 -59.59 -34.47
N TRP A 1178 -9.56 -58.46 -33.92
CA TRP A 1178 -8.67 -57.34 -33.58
C TRP A 1178 -8.66 -57.08 -32.06
N ASN A 1179 -7.48 -56.74 -31.53
CA ASN A 1179 -7.30 -56.34 -30.14
C ASN A 1179 -7.89 -54.94 -29.85
N THR A 1180 -7.95 -54.59 -28.55
CA THR A 1180 -8.46 -53.31 -28.02
C THR A 1180 -7.60 -52.11 -28.33
#